data_AF-A0AAW0DBK7-F1
#
_entry.id   AF-A0AAW0DBK7-F1
#
_cell.length_a   1.000
_cell.length_b   1.000
_cell.length_c   1.000
_cell.angle_alpha   90.00
_cell.angle_beta   90.00
_cell.angle_gamma   90.00
#
_symmetry.space_group_name_H-M   'P 1'
#
loop_
_entity.id
_entity.type
_entity.pdbx_description
1 polymer ?
#
loop_
_entity_poly.entity_id
_entity_poly.type
_entity_poly.pdbx_seq_one_letter_code
_entity_poly.pdbx_strand_id
1 'polypeptide(L)'
;MNDKPSLAHLASEKYVEEVAKGAGEKTVEYATDDPEKRMAEAQQRADEAKEQARPYKGQDVSPRSPANCLLSFMLTSSSDSSLARETSIGSHEALHFPLHVNNVTEAAQFLLWYLENVRKEGGKEALPWLSDCKLLLYEHPELYAVVKDAHSMQDFTKLDQSDLLHRCRVRWSSQFKESREILEGLSVAGTMPLLSNGERWLAYGFWVPTPNTTRSTTHSDSSPSNRDQDLASTEHIRAMRILAAQVNPTQKCPNMCLHDLGHFHEDPILRERLAKIFHRSNTFLVNVAGSGKSRLLYEGLCIRWGLLLSVFQAQHVWPLTIGDLHCVLRDSDWCGVKALDQSQNWTEIVPRDDTSFLETNLKLAHRRFSEVLLSRLLTFQEFMRNIGSGREYKRSWLEMQLHQPDERPLEHLYAALQKANVDDRVINDAVAKSLEEIFAVLDLPEGERFYIVVDQAEEATYAQWDYRPLSHFKAFRDENGENYPILKEMLRCWHAHMRAFPVSFVVSGREIQREFFTGEEWSSYSWTSNTGSFDGGEDQRGYLARYLPPGLASPAKEEFLDRACRLLAGRYRITADFVAYMLSTNYRESCDRLLTRFVFALCRGLNYRDPMANNFHPEEKLVYGSRDRADIHYSLLHALCFAQCLTGSLCDNVNLVANGYGRFTDANMSTIAIDEIPTIGRAAYWFDATDSYTHCDRGEARRSLTDIDYFVQKIFPDIKGPQKDHHITCHIATCLAVLFERPIRMWDLLSFPLPTPRWAGQSSALVTRQQTSKIMLHITPFRFTQRTHRALVTRSRNLSDLAAWLEGSEESTPFVLHSTDSGEVLMFCLQMEGTELFWVFLKVATHASGEEMSPSDLAQCYESMDPAVLFANKKDDDPDIVSLLKGLPNKCPGTGPYGVLRVVVPFNANTDINERSFVANGNSVALLSTDVLQRYVSGNQIVGEAIAQEVLFALTGEREFLGQYSLSDTFRGRLYRHPWWDNVPEAPQPSQASSSLRPKAKPKPTKAATTAAKRKRRSATAVDEGLGQTGEAEDEDSGPPSKRLRSKAKRRI
;
A
#
# COMPACT_ATOMS: atom_id res chain seq x y z
N MET A 1 10.81 25.47 53.05
CA MET A 1 12.15 25.79 52.52
C MET A 1 12.32 24.97 51.25
N ASN A 2 11.46 25.16 50.25
CA ASN A 2 11.31 26.32 49.35
C ASN A 2 12.48 26.40 48.34
N ASP A 3 12.07 26.38 47.08
CA ASP A 3 12.78 26.74 45.86
C ASP A 3 13.59 25.65 45.15
N LYS A 4 12.88 24.78 44.43
CA LYS A 4 13.31 24.27 43.12
C LYS A 4 12.12 24.28 42.16
N PRO A 5 12.20 24.94 40.99
CA PRO A 5 11.12 24.89 40.03
C PRO A 5 11.11 23.53 39.32
N SER A 6 9.91 23.05 39.03
CA SER A 6 9.64 21.84 38.26
C SER A 6 10.24 21.97 36.85
N LEU A 7 11.04 20.97 36.44
CA LEU A 7 11.60 20.82 35.09
C LEU A 7 10.53 20.86 33.98
N ALA A 8 9.26 20.58 34.30
CA ALA A 8 8.16 20.68 33.36
C ALA A 8 7.79 22.14 33.00
N HIS A 9 8.05 23.10 33.91
CA HIS A 9 7.71 24.51 33.69
C HIS A 9 8.76 25.24 32.83
N LEU A 10 10.04 24.84 32.94
CA LEU A 10 11.13 25.35 32.09
C LEU A 10 11.05 24.83 30.64
N ALA A 11 10.50 23.63 30.44
CA ALA A 11 10.28 23.07 29.11
C ALA A 11 9.10 23.75 28.38
N SER A 12 8.05 24.15 29.10
CA SER A 12 6.90 24.84 28.49
C SER A 12 7.21 26.30 28.14
N GLU A 13 7.98 27.02 28.97
CA GLU A 13 8.36 28.40 28.66
C GLU A 13 9.29 28.49 27.44
N LYS A 14 10.27 27.58 27.32
CA LYS A 14 11.16 27.54 26.16
C LYS A 14 10.43 27.15 24.87
N TYR A 15 9.43 26.28 24.97
CA TYR A 15 8.55 25.91 23.85
C TYR A 15 7.64 27.09 23.44
N VAL A 16 7.09 27.82 24.40
CA VAL A 16 6.27 29.02 24.12
C VAL A 16 7.12 30.15 23.53
N GLU A 17 8.37 30.32 23.98
CA GLU A 17 9.32 31.27 23.38
C GLU A 17 9.68 30.90 21.93
N GLU A 18 9.98 29.63 21.62
CA GLU A 18 10.28 29.22 20.25
C GLU A 18 9.06 29.27 19.33
N VAL A 19 7.86 28.97 19.82
CA VAL A 19 6.61 29.15 19.08
C VAL A 19 6.30 30.63 18.85
N ALA A 20 6.54 31.50 19.83
CA ALA A 20 6.37 32.95 19.67
C ALA A 20 7.41 33.57 18.71
N LYS A 21 8.65 33.06 18.72
CA LYS A 21 9.72 33.47 17.80
C LYS A 21 9.41 33.03 16.36
N GLY A 22 8.93 31.80 16.18
CA GLY A 22 8.47 31.29 14.90
C GLY A 22 7.19 31.96 14.38
N ALA A 23 6.29 32.40 15.28
CA ALA A 23 5.11 33.19 14.91
C ALA A 23 5.51 34.61 14.49
N GLY A 24 6.46 35.24 15.18
CA GLY A 24 6.99 36.56 14.80
C GLY A 24 7.67 36.57 13.43
N GLU A 25 8.47 35.55 13.12
CA GLU A 25 9.16 35.42 11.83
C GLU A 25 8.18 35.14 10.67
N LYS A 26 7.13 34.32 10.89
CA LYS A 26 6.06 34.12 9.89
C LYS A 26 5.20 35.36 9.68
N THR A 27 4.97 36.17 10.71
CA THR A 27 4.15 37.39 10.58
C THR A 27 4.89 38.48 9.78
N VAL A 28 6.22 38.48 9.79
CA VAL A 28 7.05 39.37 8.95
C VAL A 28 7.09 38.91 7.50
N GLU A 29 7.07 37.59 7.24
CA GLU A 29 7.03 37.02 5.89
C GLU A 29 5.68 37.26 5.18
N TYR A 30 4.57 37.37 5.92
CA TYR A 30 3.25 37.72 5.37
C TYR A 30 2.98 39.22 5.20
N ALA A 31 3.86 40.09 5.72
CA ALA A 31 3.68 41.55 5.70
C ALA A 31 4.38 42.25 4.52
N THR A 32 5.16 41.53 3.71
CA THR A 32 5.96 42.11 2.61
C THR A 32 5.42 41.88 1.21
N ASP A 33 4.25 41.26 1.05
CA ASP A 33 3.63 41.09 -0.26
C ASP A 33 2.82 42.32 -0.68
N ASP A 34 3.29 42.96 -1.75
CA ASP A 34 2.67 44.08 -2.45
C ASP A 34 1.19 43.80 -2.78
N PRO A 35 0.24 44.59 -2.27
CA PRO A 35 -1.19 44.47 -2.58
C PRO A 35 -1.50 44.50 -4.07
N GLU A 36 -0.71 45.23 -4.87
CA GLU A 36 -0.89 45.30 -6.33
C GLU A 36 -0.58 43.96 -6.99
N LYS A 37 0.42 43.23 -6.48
CA LYS A 37 0.78 41.89 -6.96
C LYS A 37 -0.33 40.88 -6.68
N ARG A 38 -0.96 40.92 -5.50
CA ARG A 38 -2.13 40.06 -5.18
C ARG A 38 -3.33 40.37 -6.06
N MET A 39 -3.57 41.64 -6.36
CA MET A 39 -4.67 42.04 -7.22
C MET A 39 -4.42 41.60 -8.68
N ALA A 40 -3.16 41.66 -9.15
CA ALA A 40 -2.76 41.15 -10.46
C ALA A 40 -2.88 39.62 -10.57
N GLU A 41 -2.44 38.87 -9.56
CA GLU A 41 -2.57 37.41 -9.53
C GLU A 41 -4.04 36.94 -9.41
N ALA A 42 -4.85 37.65 -8.63
CA ALA A 42 -6.28 37.38 -8.54
C ALA A 42 -7.02 37.66 -9.86
N GLN A 43 -6.65 38.75 -10.54
CA GLN A 43 -7.20 39.10 -11.85
C GLN A 43 -6.79 38.07 -12.91
N GLN A 44 -5.52 37.65 -12.91
CA GLN A 44 -5.03 36.59 -13.80
C GLN A 44 -5.80 35.27 -13.61
N ARG A 45 -6.00 34.83 -12.35
CA ARG A 45 -6.78 33.62 -12.06
C ARG A 45 -8.26 33.75 -12.45
N ALA A 46 -8.84 34.95 -12.31
CA ALA A 46 -10.21 35.21 -12.75
C ALA A 46 -10.36 35.16 -14.28
N ASP A 47 -9.34 35.62 -15.01
CA ASP A 47 -9.34 35.60 -16.48
C ASP A 47 -9.05 34.19 -17.03
N GLU A 48 -8.16 33.41 -16.39
CA GLU A 48 -7.94 31.99 -16.69
C GLU A 48 -9.21 31.15 -16.44
N ALA A 49 -9.94 31.41 -15.36
CA ALA A 49 -11.21 30.74 -15.07
C ALA A 49 -12.31 31.10 -16.09
N LYS A 50 -12.34 32.35 -16.59
CA LYS A 50 -13.27 32.75 -17.67
C LYS A 50 -12.93 32.12 -19.00
N GLU A 51 -11.64 31.88 -19.29
CA GLU A 51 -11.20 31.23 -20.52
C GLU A 51 -11.50 29.72 -20.50
N GLN A 52 -11.37 29.08 -19.34
CA GLN A 52 -11.78 27.68 -19.13
C GLN A 52 -13.31 27.48 -19.15
N ALA A 53 -14.08 28.51 -18.80
CA ALA A 53 -15.56 28.46 -18.80
C ALA A 53 -16.20 28.72 -20.18
N ARG A 54 -15.42 28.92 -21.26
CA ARG A 54 -15.99 29.08 -22.61
C ARG A 54 -16.54 27.74 -23.13
N PRO A 55 -17.84 27.64 -23.46
CA PRO A 55 -18.40 26.41 -24.00
C PRO A 55 -17.85 26.12 -25.40
N TYR A 56 -17.35 24.90 -25.57
CA TYR A 56 -16.91 24.34 -26.85
C TYR A 56 -18.08 24.33 -27.84
N LYS A 57 -18.03 25.21 -28.86
CA LYS A 57 -18.90 25.13 -30.04
C LYS A 57 -18.26 24.19 -31.06
N GLY A 58 -18.89 23.03 -31.25
CA GLY A 58 -18.72 22.23 -32.46
C GLY A 58 -18.48 20.76 -32.19
N GLN A 59 -19.55 19.97 -32.23
CA GLN A 59 -19.59 18.74 -33.03
C GLN A 59 -21.03 18.23 -33.09
N ASP A 60 -21.58 18.21 -34.31
CA ASP A 60 -22.80 17.49 -34.66
C ASP A 60 -22.63 16.01 -34.36
N VAL A 61 -23.43 15.48 -33.44
CA VAL A 61 -23.62 14.04 -33.28
C VAL A 61 -25.11 13.75 -33.34
N SER A 62 -25.49 13.03 -34.40
CA SER A 62 -26.83 12.48 -34.65
C SER A 62 -27.31 11.60 -33.49
N PRO A 63 -28.58 11.70 -33.05
CA PRO A 63 -29.12 10.80 -32.05
C PRO A 63 -29.63 9.51 -32.69
N ARG A 64 -29.13 8.37 -32.21
CA ARG A 64 -29.77 7.07 -32.37
C ARG A 64 -30.95 6.96 -31.39
N SER A 65 -32.13 6.72 -31.96
CA SER A 65 -33.37 6.28 -31.31
C SER A 65 -33.17 5.00 -30.48
N PRO A 66 -33.94 4.83 -29.40
CA PRO A 66 -34.90 3.73 -29.40
C PRO A 66 -36.30 4.19 -28.96
N ALA A 67 -37.22 4.12 -29.90
CA ALA A 67 -38.65 4.02 -29.67
C ALA A 67 -38.99 2.60 -29.18
N ASN A 68 -39.65 2.49 -28.03
CA ASN A 68 -40.79 1.61 -27.74
C ASN A 68 -40.92 1.38 -26.23
N CYS A 69 -41.83 2.12 -25.59
CA CYS A 69 -42.77 1.63 -24.56
C CYS A 69 -43.54 2.81 -23.98
N LEU A 70 -44.61 3.24 -24.66
CA LEU A 70 -45.68 4.04 -24.05
C LEU A 70 -46.98 3.80 -24.84
N LEU A 71 -47.80 2.87 -24.35
CA LEU A 71 -49.21 2.75 -24.74
C LEU A 71 -49.97 2.10 -23.60
N SER A 72 -50.19 2.85 -22.52
CA SER A 72 -51.26 2.61 -21.54
C SER A 72 -51.34 3.78 -20.55
N PHE A 73 -52.44 4.54 -20.66
CA PHE A 73 -53.03 5.44 -19.66
C PHE A 73 -52.37 6.79 -19.36
N MET A 74 -52.79 7.81 -20.12
CA MET A 74 -53.20 9.10 -19.54
C MET A 74 -54.44 9.62 -20.27
N LEU A 75 -55.52 9.80 -19.52
CA LEU A 75 -56.58 10.76 -19.82
C LEU A 75 -56.69 11.70 -18.62
N THR A 76 -56.72 13.01 -18.93
CA THR A 76 -57.03 14.18 -18.07
C THR A 76 -55.97 14.54 -17.02
N SER A 77 -55.55 15.80 -16.79
CA SER A 77 -55.90 17.10 -17.36
C SER A 77 -54.92 18.18 -16.83
N SER A 78 -54.56 19.12 -17.71
CA SER A 78 -54.25 20.55 -17.54
C SER A 78 -53.90 21.19 -16.17
N SER A 79 -52.81 21.96 -16.25
CA SER A 79 -52.61 23.39 -15.88
C SER A 79 -52.39 23.84 -14.42
N ASP A 80 -51.25 24.51 -14.24
CA ASP A 80 -51.00 25.78 -13.52
C ASP A 80 -51.78 26.07 -12.22
N SER A 81 -51.03 26.28 -11.14
CA SER A 81 -50.67 27.62 -10.64
C SER A 81 -50.30 27.61 -9.16
N SER A 82 -49.27 28.38 -8.87
CA SER A 82 -48.93 28.94 -7.57
C SER A 82 -50.11 29.71 -6.96
N LEU A 83 -50.59 29.28 -5.81
CA LEU A 83 -51.22 30.14 -4.78
C LEU A 83 -51.40 29.31 -3.50
N ALA A 84 -50.76 29.79 -2.43
CA ALA A 84 -50.99 29.29 -1.08
C ALA A 84 -52.49 29.38 -0.75
N ARG A 85 -53.12 28.21 -0.60
CA ARG A 85 -54.44 28.08 0.03
C ARG A 85 -54.22 27.56 1.44
N GLU A 86 -54.45 28.43 2.41
CA GLU A 86 -54.97 28.02 3.72
C GLU A 86 -56.30 27.29 3.45
N THR A 87 -56.28 25.97 3.49
CA THR A 87 -57.50 25.16 3.58
C THR A 87 -58.01 25.26 5.01
N SER A 88 -59.16 25.91 5.17
CA SER A 88 -59.94 25.78 6.39
C SER A 88 -60.33 24.32 6.61
N ILE A 89 -60.19 23.90 7.85
CA ILE A 89 -60.50 22.59 8.39
C ILE A 89 -61.99 22.31 8.13
N GLY A 90 -62.27 21.40 7.21
CA GLY A 90 -63.57 20.73 7.12
C GLY A 90 -63.82 19.93 8.39
N SER A 91 -65.06 19.96 8.87
CA SER A 91 -65.60 19.26 10.05
C SER A 91 -64.83 17.99 10.44
N HIS A 92 -64.23 18.00 11.63
CA HIS A 92 -63.75 16.80 12.32
C HIS A 92 -64.91 15.81 12.47
N GLU A 93 -65.04 14.85 11.56
CA GLU A 93 -65.67 13.57 11.92
C GLU A 93 -64.80 13.01 13.05
N ALA A 94 -65.36 12.99 14.26
CA ALA A 94 -64.66 12.47 15.42
C ALA A 94 -64.26 11.01 15.13
N LEU A 95 -62.96 10.78 15.01
CA LEU A 95 -62.37 9.45 14.93
C LEU A 95 -62.73 8.70 16.22
N HIS A 96 -63.86 7.97 16.19
CA HIS A 96 -64.40 7.30 17.37
C HIS A 96 -64.19 5.79 17.24
N PHE A 97 -63.42 5.21 18.16
CA PHE A 97 -63.30 3.76 18.28
C PHE A 97 -64.57 3.18 18.93
N PRO A 98 -65.23 2.17 18.33
CA PRO A 98 -66.58 1.77 18.74
C PRO A 98 -66.65 0.86 19.99
N LEU A 99 -65.52 0.41 20.54
CA LEU A 99 -65.48 -0.57 21.65
C LEU A 99 -64.83 0.03 22.90
N HIS A 100 -65.41 -0.24 24.07
CA HIS A 100 -64.75 0.08 25.34
C HIS A 100 -63.56 -0.86 25.57
N VAL A 101 -62.41 -0.30 25.95
CA VAL A 101 -61.20 -1.06 26.27
C VAL A 101 -61.23 -1.57 27.72
N ASN A 102 -61.81 -2.76 27.94
CA ASN A 102 -61.94 -3.40 29.26
C ASN A 102 -61.04 -4.62 29.45
N ASN A 103 -60.58 -5.24 28.35
CA ASN A 103 -59.64 -6.38 28.38
C ASN A 103 -58.51 -6.22 27.35
N VAL A 104 -57.51 -7.11 27.40
CA VAL A 104 -56.33 -7.08 26.51
C VAL A 104 -56.71 -7.23 25.03
N THR A 105 -57.78 -7.97 24.71
CA THR A 105 -58.23 -8.14 23.32
C THR A 105 -58.79 -6.85 22.76
N GLU A 106 -59.63 -6.15 23.52
CA GLU A 106 -60.18 -4.85 23.13
C GLU A 106 -59.09 -3.78 23.07
N ALA A 107 -58.12 -3.78 23.99
CA ALA A 107 -56.97 -2.89 23.92
C ALA A 107 -56.11 -3.14 22.68
N ALA A 108 -55.90 -4.40 22.31
CA ALA A 108 -55.17 -4.76 21.09
C ALA A 108 -55.92 -4.31 19.83
N GLN A 109 -57.25 -4.43 19.80
CA GLN A 109 -58.08 -3.90 18.71
C GLN A 109 -58.02 -2.37 18.64
N PHE A 110 -58.07 -1.68 19.79
CA PHE A 110 -57.92 -0.23 19.84
C PHE A 110 -56.54 0.21 19.38
N LEU A 111 -55.47 -0.51 19.77
CA LEU A 111 -54.12 -0.23 19.32
C LEU A 111 -54.01 -0.38 17.80
N LEU A 112 -54.57 -1.43 17.20
CA LEU A 112 -54.61 -1.58 15.74
C LEU A 112 -55.36 -0.43 15.07
N TRP A 113 -56.51 -0.06 15.62
CA TRP A 113 -57.29 1.08 15.11
C TRP A 113 -56.50 2.38 15.21
N TYR A 114 -55.77 2.60 16.30
CA TYR A 114 -54.91 3.78 16.48
C TYR A 114 -53.78 3.81 15.44
N LEU A 115 -53.09 2.70 15.20
CA LEU A 115 -52.02 2.63 14.20
C LEU A 115 -52.58 2.89 12.78
N GLU A 116 -53.74 2.32 12.46
CA GLU A 116 -54.40 2.48 11.16
C GLU A 116 -54.96 3.90 10.95
N ASN A 117 -55.71 4.42 11.91
CA ASN A 117 -56.56 5.59 11.69
C ASN A 117 -55.93 6.88 12.22
N VAL A 118 -55.12 6.80 13.28
CA VAL A 118 -54.47 7.97 13.89
C VAL A 118 -53.06 8.14 13.35
N ARG A 119 -52.23 7.10 13.41
CA ARG A 119 -50.85 7.14 12.89
C ARG A 119 -50.77 6.98 11.37
N LYS A 120 -51.84 6.49 10.74
CA LYS A 120 -51.92 6.24 9.28
C LYS A 120 -50.78 5.34 8.79
N GLU A 121 -50.41 4.35 9.60
CA GLU A 121 -49.27 3.48 9.32
C GLU A 121 -49.61 2.45 8.25
N GLY A 122 -49.43 2.85 6.99
CA GLY A 122 -49.49 2.01 5.79
C GLY A 122 -50.85 1.37 5.50
N GLY A 123 -51.02 0.83 4.29
CA GLY A 123 -52.22 0.07 3.94
C GLY A 123 -52.42 -1.17 4.82
N LYS A 124 -53.55 -1.86 4.69
CA LYS A 124 -53.94 -3.01 5.55
C LYS A 124 -52.86 -4.08 5.78
N GLU A 125 -51.87 -4.20 4.89
CA GLU A 125 -50.75 -5.14 5.00
C GLU A 125 -49.66 -4.72 6.00
N ALA A 126 -49.55 -3.42 6.33
CA ALA A 126 -48.57 -2.87 7.27
C ALA A 126 -49.04 -2.87 8.73
N LEU A 127 -50.30 -3.25 8.97
CA LEU A 127 -50.85 -3.36 10.32
C LEU A 127 -50.38 -4.66 10.99
N PRO A 128 -50.05 -4.62 12.28
CA PRO A 128 -49.71 -5.81 13.05
C PRO A 128 -50.89 -6.77 13.13
N TRP A 129 -50.59 -8.03 13.44
CA TRP A 129 -51.64 -9.01 13.70
C TRP A 129 -52.24 -8.75 15.08
N LEU A 130 -53.54 -9.00 15.23
CA LEU A 130 -54.22 -8.85 16.52
C LEU A 130 -53.58 -9.73 17.61
N SER A 131 -53.06 -10.90 17.24
CA SER A 131 -52.30 -11.77 18.14
C SER A 131 -51.06 -11.10 18.70
N ASP A 132 -50.32 -10.36 17.87
CA ASP A 132 -49.04 -9.78 18.24
C ASP A 132 -49.25 -8.57 19.15
N CYS A 133 -50.28 -7.76 18.87
CA CYS A 133 -50.72 -6.70 19.78
C CYS A 133 -51.19 -7.25 21.13
N LYS A 134 -51.91 -8.38 21.14
CA LYS A 134 -52.32 -9.03 22.40
C LYS A 134 -51.11 -9.50 23.20
N LEU A 135 -50.15 -10.15 22.54
CA LEU A 135 -48.93 -10.63 23.19
C LEU A 135 -48.13 -9.45 23.77
N LEU A 136 -47.94 -8.38 23.00
CA LEU A 136 -47.26 -7.18 23.46
C LEU A 136 -47.90 -6.58 24.72
N LEU A 137 -49.23 -6.40 24.71
CA LEU A 137 -49.96 -5.82 25.84
C LEU A 137 -50.02 -6.76 27.05
N TYR A 138 -49.92 -8.06 26.82
CA TYR A 138 -49.82 -9.07 27.87
C TYR A 138 -48.44 -9.06 28.53
N GLU A 139 -47.37 -8.97 27.74
CA GLU A 139 -45.98 -8.88 28.21
C GLU A 139 -45.68 -7.54 28.91
N HIS A 140 -46.42 -6.47 28.55
CA HIS A 140 -46.23 -5.12 29.05
C HIS A 140 -47.52 -4.52 29.64
N PRO A 141 -47.89 -4.86 30.89
CA PRO A 141 -49.09 -4.34 31.55
C PRO A 141 -49.13 -2.81 31.65
N GLU A 142 -47.98 -2.17 31.74
CA GLU A 142 -47.82 -0.71 31.74
C GLU A 142 -48.21 -0.09 30.39
N LEU A 143 -47.91 -0.74 29.27
CA LEU A 143 -48.36 -0.31 27.94
C LEU A 143 -49.88 -0.52 27.81
N TYR A 144 -50.41 -1.62 28.33
CA TYR A 144 -51.85 -1.84 28.41
C TYR A 144 -52.57 -0.71 29.16
N ALA A 145 -52.01 -0.24 30.28
CA ALA A 145 -52.53 0.91 31.01
C ALA A 145 -52.50 2.20 30.16
N VAL A 146 -51.40 2.46 29.46
CA VAL A 146 -51.29 3.64 28.56
C VAL A 146 -52.31 3.57 27.42
N VAL A 147 -52.48 2.40 26.80
CA VAL A 147 -53.46 2.18 25.73
C VAL A 147 -54.89 2.40 26.22
N LYS A 148 -55.20 1.90 27.42
CA LYS A 148 -56.51 2.10 28.06
C LYS A 148 -56.76 3.58 28.40
N ASP A 149 -55.76 4.27 28.95
CA ASP A 149 -55.84 5.71 29.25
C ASP A 149 -56.03 6.53 27.98
N ALA A 150 -55.26 6.25 26.93
CA ALA A 150 -55.37 6.93 25.64
C ALA A 150 -56.77 6.76 25.02
N HIS A 151 -57.35 5.56 25.11
CA HIS A 151 -58.73 5.31 24.70
C HIS A 151 -59.74 6.10 25.55
N SER A 152 -59.62 6.04 26.87
CA SER A 152 -60.57 6.68 27.79
C SER A 152 -60.54 8.21 27.72
N MET A 153 -59.36 8.79 27.50
CA MET A 153 -59.16 10.24 27.43
C MET A 153 -59.26 10.81 26.01
N GLN A 154 -59.28 9.94 24.98
CA GLN A 154 -59.14 10.34 23.58
C GLN A 154 -57.88 11.20 23.35
N ASP A 155 -56.84 10.95 24.14
CA ASP A 155 -55.56 11.64 24.09
C ASP A 155 -54.46 10.63 23.75
N PHE A 156 -54.01 10.68 22.50
CA PHE A 156 -53.01 9.75 22.00
C PHE A 156 -51.57 10.20 22.27
N THR A 157 -51.34 11.38 22.86
CA THR A 157 -49.99 11.92 23.06
C THR A 157 -49.11 11.00 23.90
N LYS A 158 -49.67 10.37 24.94
CA LYS A 158 -48.95 9.37 25.76
C LYS A 158 -48.60 8.12 24.96
N LEU A 159 -49.42 7.73 24.00
CA LEU A 159 -49.17 6.58 23.14
C LEU A 159 -48.12 6.90 22.07
N ASP A 160 -48.18 8.10 21.48
CA ASP A 160 -47.14 8.64 20.58
C ASP A 160 -45.79 8.75 21.27
N GLN A 161 -45.78 9.14 22.55
CA GLN A 161 -44.59 9.26 23.38
C GLN A 161 -44.17 7.95 24.04
N SER A 162 -44.94 6.87 23.91
CA SER A 162 -44.66 5.61 24.60
C SER A 162 -43.41 4.93 24.06
N ASP A 163 -42.34 4.96 24.85
CA ASP A 163 -41.09 4.28 24.51
C ASP A 163 -41.28 2.76 24.36
N LEU A 164 -42.15 2.15 25.17
CA LEU A 164 -42.40 0.70 25.10
C LEU A 164 -43.05 0.28 23.77
N LEU A 165 -43.98 1.10 23.25
CA LEU A 165 -44.61 0.84 21.97
C LEU A 165 -43.57 0.83 20.83
N HIS A 166 -42.69 1.83 20.81
CA HIS A 166 -41.69 1.99 19.74
C HIS A 166 -40.51 1.03 19.90
N ARG A 167 -39.96 0.87 21.11
CA ARG A 167 -38.84 -0.04 21.41
C ARG A 167 -39.16 -1.49 21.09
N CYS A 168 -40.40 -1.94 21.29
CA CYS A 168 -40.80 -3.32 21.01
C CYS A 168 -41.16 -3.58 19.55
N ARG A 169 -41.24 -2.54 18.70
CA ARG A 169 -41.90 -2.59 17.39
C ARG A 169 -41.35 -3.62 16.42
N VAL A 170 -40.04 -3.87 16.45
CA VAL A 170 -39.39 -4.92 15.63
C VAL A 170 -39.97 -6.32 15.89
N ARG A 171 -40.43 -6.60 17.12
CA ARG A 171 -40.91 -7.93 17.52
C ARG A 171 -42.35 -8.23 17.10
N TRP A 172 -43.20 -7.22 16.92
CA TRP A 172 -44.64 -7.45 16.67
C TRP A 172 -45.17 -6.78 15.39
N SER A 173 -44.60 -5.66 14.93
CA SER A 173 -45.10 -4.99 13.72
C SER A 173 -44.91 -5.83 12.46
N SER A 174 -45.91 -5.90 11.59
CA SER A 174 -45.83 -6.61 10.30
C SER A 174 -44.85 -5.95 9.33
N GLN A 175 -44.53 -4.67 9.51
CA GLN A 175 -43.49 -3.97 8.74
C GLN A 175 -42.09 -4.60 8.90
N PHE A 176 -41.85 -5.29 10.03
CA PHE A 176 -40.61 -6.02 10.30
C PHE A 176 -40.75 -7.53 10.10
N LYS A 177 -41.82 -8.00 9.44
CA LYS A 177 -42.07 -9.43 9.23
C LYS A 177 -40.90 -10.10 8.49
N GLU A 178 -40.42 -9.52 7.39
CA GLU A 178 -39.27 -10.03 6.63
C GLU A 178 -38.01 -10.11 7.50
N SER A 179 -37.75 -9.07 8.32
CA SER A 179 -36.63 -9.08 9.28
C SER A 179 -36.75 -10.21 10.31
N ARG A 180 -37.96 -10.46 10.85
CA ARG A 180 -38.20 -11.56 11.78
C ARG A 180 -38.03 -12.92 11.11
N GLU A 181 -38.55 -13.12 9.92
CA GLU A 181 -38.40 -14.36 9.15
C GLU A 181 -36.91 -14.67 8.88
N ILE A 182 -36.10 -13.65 8.59
CA ILE A 182 -34.65 -13.81 8.42
C ILE A 182 -33.98 -14.20 9.75
N LEU A 183 -34.32 -13.54 10.87
CA LEU A 183 -33.79 -13.87 12.20
C LEU A 183 -34.22 -15.26 12.67
N GLU A 184 -35.48 -15.63 12.45
CA GLU A 184 -35.98 -16.98 12.71
C GLU A 184 -35.28 -18.00 11.82
N GLY A 185 -35.04 -17.69 10.55
CA GLY A 185 -34.24 -18.52 9.65
C GLY A 185 -32.83 -18.76 10.17
N LEU A 186 -32.17 -17.73 10.70
CA LEU A 186 -30.85 -17.85 11.34
C LEU A 186 -30.88 -18.78 12.55
N SER A 187 -31.94 -18.71 13.35
CA SER A 187 -32.15 -19.52 14.56
C SER A 187 -32.51 -20.98 14.23
N VAL A 188 -33.52 -21.19 13.36
CA VAL A 188 -34.16 -22.47 13.07
C VAL A 188 -33.42 -23.29 12.02
N ALA A 189 -32.80 -22.68 11.01
CA ALA A 189 -32.12 -23.41 9.92
C ALA A 189 -30.82 -24.11 10.38
N GLY A 190 -30.59 -24.21 11.69
CA GLY A 190 -29.37 -24.76 12.28
C GLY A 190 -28.14 -23.90 12.05
N THR A 191 -28.27 -22.74 11.39
CA THR A 191 -27.13 -21.87 11.08
C THR A 191 -26.44 -21.40 12.34
N MET A 192 -27.18 -20.77 13.26
CA MET A 192 -26.64 -20.30 14.54
C MET A 192 -26.17 -21.46 15.46
N PRO A 193 -26.92 -22.56 15.65
CA PRO A 193 -26.43 -23.73 16.37
C PRO A 193 -25.13 -24.34 15.80
N LEU A 194 -25.04 -24.54 14.48
CA LEU A 194 -23.85 -25.11 13.84
C LEU A 194 -22.63 -24.19 13.96
N LEU A 195 -22.84 -22.88 13.94
CA LEU A 195 -21.76 -21.89 14.10
C LEU A 195 -21.32 -21.77 15.56
N SER A 196 -22.28 -21.73 16.51
CA SER A 196 -21.99 -21.66 17.94
C SER A 196 -21.31 -22.91 18.47
N ASN A 197 -21.56 -24.08 17.86
CA ASN A 197 -20.86 -25.34 18.15
C ASN A 197 -19.52 -25.49 17.40
N GLY A 198 -19.16 -24.56 16.52
CA GLY A 198 -17.94 -24.64 15.68
C GLY A 198 -17.99 -25.72 14.58
N GLU A 199 -19.10 -26.44 14.43
CA GLU A 199 -19.26 -27.56 13.49
C GLU A 199 -19.33 -27.10 12.03
N ARG A 200 -19.86 -25.90 11.76
CA ARG A 200 -20.06 -25.42 10.39
C ARG A 200 -18.75 -25.17 9.63
N TRP A 201 -17.64 -24.89 10.32
CA TRP A 201 -16.34 -24.73 9.66
C TRP A 201 -15.86 -26.01 8.98
N LEU A 202 -16.27 -27.17 9.50
CA LEU A 202 -16.01 -28.46 8.84
C LEU A 202 -16.73 -28.57 7.50
N ALA A 203 -17.85 -27.87 7.30
CA ALA A 203 -18.63 -27.94 6.07
C ALA A 203 -17.94 -27.27 4.85
N TYR A 204 -17.16 -26.21 5.07
CA TYR A 204 -16.37 -25.58 3.99
C TYR A 204 -15.18 -26.44 3.55
N GLY A 205 -14.80 -27.36 4.42
CA GLY A 205 -13.65 -28.21 4.28
C GLY A 205 -12.36 -27.44 4.53
N PHE A 206 -11.38 -28.15 5.08
CA PHE A 206 -10.02 -27.68 5.03
C PHE A 206 -9.56 -27.65 3.57
N TRP A 207 -8.76 -26.64 3.24
CA TRP A 207 -8.07 -26.58 1.97
C TRP A 207 -7.15 -27.78 1.86
N VAL A 208 -7.25 -28.49 0.74
CA VAL A 208 -6.36 -29.58 0.38
C VAL A 208 -5.86 -29.29 -1.03
N PRO A 209 -4.56 -29.47 -1.31
CA PRO A 209 -4.03 -29.30 -2.67
C PRO A 209 -4.79 -30.22 -3.64
N THR A 210 -5.23 -29.68 -4.78
CA THR A 210 -5.91 -30.49 -5.80
C THR A 210 -4.93 -31.55 -6.32
N PRO A 211 -5.25 -32.86 -6.22
CA PRO A 211 -4.43 -33.89 -6.83
C PRO A 211 -4.42 -33.67 -8.35
N ASN A 212 -3.25 -33.65 -8.98
CA ASN A 212 -3.12 -33.49 -10.43
C ASN A 212 -3.57 -34.76 -11.15
N THR A 213 -4.87 -35.04 -11.19
CA THR A 213 -5.43 -36.19 -11.91
C THR A 213 -5.46 -35.97 -13.43
N THR A 214 -5.25 -34.74 -13.91
CA THR A 214 -5.34 -34.37 -15.34
C THR A 214 -4.04 -34.46 -16.12
N ARG A 215 -2.89 -34.76 -15.49
CA ARG A 215 -1.69 -35.11 -16.27
C ARG A 215 -1.83 -36.54 -16.79
N SER A 216 -2.36 -36.62 -18.00
CA SER A 216 -2.41 -37.77 -18.91
C SER A 216 -1.40 -38.86 -18.54
N THR A 217 -1.93 -40.05 -18.25
CA THR A 217 -1.26 -41.32 -17.91
C THR A 217 -0.29 -41.86 -18.98
N THR A 218 0.17 -41.02 -19.92
CA THR A 218 0.95 -41.45 -21.09
C THR A 218 2.46 -41.43 -20.88
N HIS A 219 2.98 -41.02 -19.72
CA HIS A 219 4.41 -41.14 -19.38
C HIS A 219 4.60 -41.77 -17.99
N SER A 220 4.90 -43.06 -17.97
CA SER A 220 5.01 -43.93 -16.78
C SER A 220 6.32 -43.83 -16.00
N ASP A 221 7.15 -42.81 -16.23
CA ASP A 221 8.54 -42.76 -15.73
C ASP A 221 8.76 -41.90 -14.46
N SER A 222 7.71 -41.55 -13.71
CA SER A 222 7.94 -40.90 -12.40
C SER A 222 8.41 -41.92 -11.37
N SER A 223 9.64 -41.74 -10.86
CA SER A 223 10.25 -42.60 -9.86
C SER A 223 9.40 -42.68 -8.58
N PRO A 224 9.35 -43.84 -7.90
CA PRO A 224 8.58 -44.03 -6.67
C PRO A 224 8.87 -42.97 -5.58
N SER A 225 10.11 -42.50 -5.50
CA SER A 225 10.57 -41.49 -4.54
C SER A 225 9.76 -40.18 -4.56
N ASN A 226 9.27 -39.75 -5.72
CA ASN A 226 8.53 -38.49 -5.83
C ASN A 226 7.09 -38.63 -5.30
N ARG A 227 6.49 -39.83 -5.38
CA ARG A 227 5.14 -40.08 -4.87
C ARG A 227 5.10 -40.02 -3.34
N ASP A 228 6.11 -40.57 -2.68
CA ASP A 228 6.19 -40.59 -1.22
C ASP A 228 6.39 -39.18 -0.65
N GLN A 229 7.22 -38.35 -1.31
CA GLN A 229 7.40 -36.95 -0.93
C GLN A 229 6.13 -36.11 -1.14
N ASP A 230 5.42 -36.31 -2.26
CA ASP A 230 4.14 -35.63 -2.52
C ASP A 230 3.09 -35.97 -1.46
N LEU A 231 3.03 -37.24 -1.03
CA LEU A 231 2.11 -37.71 -0.01
C LEU A 231 2.43 -37.09 1.36
N ALA A 232 3.70 -37.10 1.78
CA ALA A 232 4.14 -36.49 3.03
C ALA A 232 3.85 -34.98 3.08
N SER A 233 4.10 -34.27 1.98
CA SER A 233 3.75 -32.85 1.84
C SER A 233 2.25 -32.62 1.95
N THR A 234 1.43 -33.46 1.30
CA THR A 234 -0.03 -33.35 1.35
C THR A 234 -0.56 -33.65 2.76
N GLU A 235 0.00 -34.64 3.46
CA GLU A 235 -0.34 -34.95 4.85
C GLU A 235 0.04 -33.82 5.80
N HIS A 236 1.23 -33.23 5.62
CA HIS A 236 1.65 -32.05 6.37
C HIS A 236 0.67 -30.89 6.17
N ILE A 237 0.27 -30.60 4.92
CA ILE A 237 -0.71 -29.55 4.62
C ILE A 237 -2.07 -29.84 5.27
N ARG A 238 -2.56 -31.07 5.19
CA ARG A 238 -3.82 -31.48 5.84
C ARG A 238 -3.76 -31.31 7.36
N ALA A 239 -2.60 -31.59 7.97
CA ALA A 239 -2.41 -31.45 9.41
C ALA A 239 -2.52 -30.00 9.88
N MET A 240 -2.18 -29.02 9.04
CA MET A 240 -2.31 -27.59 9.37
C MET A 240 -3.76 -27.09 9.39
N ARG A 241 -4.73 -27.85 8.83
CA ARG A 241 -6.16 -27.49 8.88
C ARG A 241 -6.43 -26.06 8.36
N ILE A 242 -5.74 -25.67 7.30
CA ILE A 242 -5.94 -24.35 6.68
C ILE A 242 -7.32 -24.32 6.06
N LEU A 243 -8.08 -23.25 6.33
CA LEU A 243 -9.40 -23.06 5.74
C LEU A 243 -9.27 -22.80 4.23
N ALA A 244 -10.12 -23.46 3.46
CA ALA A 244 -10.30 -23.10 2.06
C ALA A 244 -11.03 -21.77 2.00
N ALA A 245 -10.54 -20.85 1.18
CA ALA A 245 -11.41 -19.79 0.72
C ALA A 245 -11.56 -19.82 -0.81
N GLN A 246 -12.74 -19.41 -1.22
CA GLN A 246 -13.26 -19.59 -2.56
C GLN A 246 -12.94 -18.33 -3.37
N VAL A 247 -12.08 -18.47 -4.37
CA VAL A 247 -11.74 -17.35 -5.28
C VAL A 247 -12.75 -17.25 -6.41
N ASN A 248 -13.20 -18.41 -6.88
CA ASN A 248 -14.28 -18.54 -7.84
C ASN A 248 -15.01 -19.88 -7.57
N PRO A 249 -16.16 -20.15 -8.21
CA PRO A 249 -16.92 -21.39 -7.99
C PRO A 249 -16.12 -22.68 -8.14
N THR A 250 -15.01 -22.65 -8.88
CA THR A 250 -14.19 -23.82 -9.21
C THR A 250 -12.84 -23.87 -8.50
N GLN A 251 -12.42 -22.78 -7.85
CA GLN A 251 -11.05 -22.62 -7.35
C GLN A 251 -11.04 -22.24 -5.88
N LYS A 252 -10.40 -23.09 -5.11
CA LYS A 252 -10.12 -22.90 -3.69
C LYS A 252 -8.63 -22.63 -3.51
N CYS A 253 -8.28 -21.69 -2.64
CA CYS A 253 -6.90 -21.47 -2.22
C CYS A 253 -6.82 -21.31 -0.69
N PRO A 254 -5.63 -21.50 -0.09
CA PRO A 254 -5.48 -21.49 1.36
C PRO A 254 -5.72 -20.08 1.93
N ASN A 255 -6.59 -19.97 2.93
CA ASN A 255 -6.91 -18.71 3.58
C ASN A 255 -5.94 -18.39 4.73
N MET A 256 -4.81 -17.77 4.39
CA MET A 256 -3.77 -17.42 5.36
C MET A 256 -4.17 -16.27 6.30
N CYS A 257 -5.26 -15.56 6.00
CA CYS A 257 -5.80 -14.53 6.88
C CYS A 257 -6.60 -15.13 8.04
N LEU A 258 -7.16 -16.34 7.89
CA LEU A 258 -7.95 -17.03 8.93
C LEU A 258 -7.24 -18.26 9.54
N HIS A 259 -6.11 -18.67 8.99
CA HIS A 259 -5.32 -19.77 9.56
C HIS A 259 -4.87 -19.47 11.00
N ASP A 260 -5.02 -20.41 11.93
CA ASP A 260 -4.70 -20.25 13.36
C ASP A 260 -5.34 -19.00 14.01
N LEU A 261 -6.54 -18.62 13.60
CA LEU A 261 -7.23 -17.47 14.15
C LEU A 261 -7.44 -17.62 15.68
N GLY A 262 -7.07 -16.59 16.43
CA GLY A 262 -7.19 -16.55 17.89
C GLY A 262 -5.92 -16.91 18.65
N HIS A 263 -4.80 -17.21 17.98
CA HIS A 263 -3.55 -17.64 18.65
C HIS A 263 -2.59 -16.49 18.97
N PHE A 264 -2.87 -15.25 18.54
CA PHE A 264 -1.93 -14.13 18.74
C PHE A 264 -1.73 -13.76 20.22
N HIS A 265 -2.64 -14.18 21.10
CA HIS A 265 -2.52 -13.93 22.54
C HIS A 265 -1.39 -14.75 23.21
N GLU A 266 -0.90 -15.80 22.54
CA GLU A 266 0.23 -16.63 23.00
C GLU A 266 1.58 -15.96 22.72
N ASP A 267 1.65 -15.12 21.68
CA ASP A 267 2.83 -14.35 21.30
C ASP A 267 2.89 -13.05 22.13
N PRO A 268 3.95 -12.82 22.93
CA PRO A 268 4.06 -11.63 23.77
C PRO A 268 4.02 -10.31 23.00
N ILE A 269 4.62 -10.26 21.81
CA ILE A 269 4.71 -9.06 20.97
C ILE A 269 3.33 -8.77 20.38
N LEU A 270 2.70 -9.76 19.75
CA LEU A 270 1.38 -9.59 19.15
C LEU A 270 0.32 -9.28 20.20
N ARG A 271 0.40 -9.89 21.39
CA ARG A 271 -0.45 -9.55 22.54
C ARG A 271 -0.30 -8.10 22.97
N GLU A 272 0.91 -7.56 22.99
CA GLU A 272 1.13 -6.13 23.29
C GLU A 272 0.51 -5.24 22.20
N ARG A 273 0.65 -5.61 20.93
CA ARG A 273 0.02 -4.89 19.80
C ARG A 273 -1.50 -4.88 19.94
N LEU A 274 -2.11 -6.03 20.25
CA LEU A 274 -3.55 -6.13 20.50
C LEU A 274 -3.99 -5.28 21.67
N ALA A 275 -3.22 -5.24 22.77
CA ALA A 275 -3.53 -4.41 23.93
C ALA A 275 -3.48 -2.90 23.63
N LYS A 276 -2.64 -2.46 22.68
CA LYS A 276 -2.59 -1.07 22.21
C LYS A 276 -3.73 -0.71 21.26
N ILE A 277 -4.35 -1.68 20.59
CA ILE A 277 -5.47 -1.45 19.68
C ILE A 277 -6.80 -1.55 20.45
N PHE A 278 -6.96 -2.62 21.22
CA PHE A 278 -8.16 -2.94 22.00
C PHE A 278 -7.97 -2.52 23.46
N HIS A 279 -7.98 -1.19 23.69
CA HIS A 279 -7.95 -0.58 25.02
C HIS A 279 -9.24 0.18 25.31
N ARG A 280 -9.24 1.04 26.34
CA ARG A 280 -10.44 1.73 26.82
C ARG A 280 -10.86 2.92 25.97
N SER A 281 -9.93 3.53 25.25
CA SER A 281 -10.23 4.65 24.35
C SER A 281 -10.44 4.16 22.92
N ASN A 282 -10.89 5.05 22.06
CA ASN A 282 -11.08 4.74 20.66
C ASN A 282 -9.71 4.70 19.95
N THR A 283 -9.62 4.01 18.83
CA THR A 283 -8.36 3.81 18.11
C THR A 283 -8.55 3.99 16.60
N PHE A 284 -7.74 4.84 15.99
CA PHE A 284 -7.47 4.83 14.55
C PHE A 284 -6.24 3.98 14.28
N LEU A 285 -6.42 2.87 13.55
CA LEU A 285 -5.36 1.96 13.14
C LEU A 285 -5.02 2.20 11.66
N VAL A 286 -3.93 2.91 11.38
CA VAL A 286 -3.58 3.34 10.01
C VAL A 286 -2.24 2.79 9.59
N ASN A 287 -2.20 2.09 8.46
CA ASN A 287 -0.97 1.65 7.79
C ASN A 287 -1.30 1.15 6.38
N VAL A 288 -0.30 0.82 5.58
CA VAL A 288 -0.46 0.40 4.19
C VAL A 288 -1.34 -0.85 4.02
N ALA A 289 -1.90 -1.04 2.83
CA ALA A 289 -2.61 -2.26 2.44
C ALA A 289 -1.76 -3.51 2.72
N GLY A 290 -2.33 -4.54 3.33
CA GLY A 290 -1.62 -5.80 3.57
C GLY A 290 -0.60 -5.80 4.71
N SER A 291 -0.49 -4.72 5.49
CA SER A 291 0.33 -4.65 6.72
C SER A 291 -0.12 -5.57 7.86
N GLY A 292 -1.27 -6.24 7.73
CA GLY A 292 -1.81 -7.15 8.75
C GLY A 292 -2.84 -6.51 9.70
N LYS A 293 -3.33 -5.30 9.40
CA LYS A 293 -4.42 -4.64 10.15
C LYS A 293 -5.62 -5.55 10.37
N SER A 294 -6.25 -6.01 9.29
CA SER A 294 -7.43 -6.88 9.35
C SER A 294 -7.19 -8.14 10.16
N ARG A 295 -6.01 -8.77 10.02
CA ARG A 295 -5.64 -9.94 10.84
C ARG A 295 -5.61 -9.59 12.33
N LEU A 296 -5.01 -8.46 12.73
CA LEU A 296 -5.02 -8.03 14.13
C LEU A 296 -6.41 -7.70 14.64
N LEU A 297 -7.28 -7.11 13.82
CA LEU A 297 -8.67 -6.86 14.19
C LEU A 297 -9.40 -8.16 14.48
N TYR A 298 -9.21 -9.18 13.64
CA TYR A 298 -9.80 -10.50 13.83
C TYR A 298 -9.29 -11.15 15.12
N GLU A 299 -7.98 -11.13 15.34
CA GLU A 299 -7.37 -11.67 16.56
C GLU A 299 -7.86 -10.96 17.84
N GLY A 300 -8.03 -9.65 17.79
CA GLY A 300 -8.62 -8.89 18.89
C GLY A 300 -10.08 -9.27 19.16
N LEU A 301 -10.88 -9.49 18.11
CA LEU A 301 -12.27 -9.95 18.23
C LEU A 301 -12.41 -11.43 18.63
N CYS A 302 -11.34 -12.23 18.54
CA CYS A 302 -11.32 -13.55 19.18
C CYS A 302 -11.25 -13.47 20.70
N ILE A 303 -10.68 -12.39 21.26
CA ILE A 303 -10.49 -12.21 22.71
C ILE A 303 -11.43 -11.16 23.31
N ARG A 304 -12.04 -10.29 22.49
CA ARG A 304 -13.00 -9.24 22.89
C ARG A 304 -14.35 -9.42 22.20
N TRP A 305 -15.43 -9.06 22.88
CA TRP A 305 -16.73 -8.96 22.25
C TRP A 305 -16.79 -7.72 21.35
N GLY A 306 -17.35 -7.85 20.16
CA GLY A 306 -17.53 -6.71 19.28
C GLY A 306 -18.16 -7.02 17.93
N LEU A 307 -18.52 -5.97 17.22
CA LEU A 307 -19.04 -6.03 15.86
C LEU A 307 -17.93 -5.67 14.87
N LEU A 308 -17.79 -6.46 13.81
CA LEU A 308 -16.92 -6.19 12.68
C LEU A 308 -17.75 -5.68 11.50
N LEU A 309 -17.45 -4.45 11.06
CA LEU A 309 -18.05 -3.83 9.88
C LEU A 309 -16.94 -3.48 8.89
N SER A 310 -17.04 -3.96 7.65
CA SER A 310 -16.09 -3.58 6.60
C SER A 310 -16.77 -2.65 5.61
N VAL A 311 -16.13 -1.51 5.34
CA VAL A 311 -16.65 -0.51 4.40
C VAL A 311 -16.58 -1.00 2.95
N PHE A 312 -15.61 -1.87 2.65
CA PHE A 312 -15.39 -2.37 1.30
C PHE A 312 -15.23 -3.89 1.25
N GLN A 313 -15.84 -4.46 0.22
CA GLN A 313 -15.76 -5.88 -0.10
C GLN A 313 -15.16 -6.01 -1.51
N ALA A 314 -13.92 -6.48 -1.59
CA ALA A 314 -13.29 -6.74 -2.87
C ALA A 314 -13.97 -7.96 -3.54
N GLN A 315 -14.68 -7.71 -4.65
CA GLN A 315 -15.44 -8.75 -5.38
C GLN A 315 -14.57 -9.93 -5.86
N HIS A 316 -13.27 -9.72 -6.03
CA HIS A 316 -12.33 -10.73 -6.58
C HIS A 316 -11.28 -11.21 -5.59
N VAL A 317 -11.24 -10.61 -4.39
CA VAL A 317 -10.16 -10.82 -3.43
C VAL A 317 -10.78 -11.06 -2.06
N TRP A 318 -11.25 -12.28 -1.85
CA TRP A 318 -11.72 -12.79 -0.57
C TRP A 318 -12.77 -11.89 0.10
N PRO A 319 -14.06 -12.07 -0.18
CA PRO A 319 -15.12 -11.43 0.60
C PRO A 319 -15.16 -12.09 2.00
N LEU A 320 -14.19 -11.74 2.85
CA LEU A 320 -14.06 -12.23 4.22
C LEU A 320 -15.01 -11.52 5.16
N THR A 321 -15.71 -10.48 4.73
CA THR A 321 -16.57 -9.67 5.57
C THR A 321 -17.88 -9.44 4.84
N ILE A 322 -18.98 -9.45 5.59
CA ILE A 322 -20.32 -9.12 5.08
C ILE A 322 -20.34 -7.66 4.61
N GLY A 323 -20.91 -7.41 3.43
CA GLY A 323 -20.84 -6.12 2.72
C GLY A 323 -21.99 -5.16 3.03
N ASP A 324 -22.57 -5.17 4.22
CA ASP A 324 -23.71 -4.29 4.54
C ASP A 324 -23.36 -2.79 4.42
N LEU A 325 -22.23 -2.34 4.96
CA LEU A 325 -21.74 -0.97 4.72
C LEU A 325 -21.39 -0.71 3.24
N HIS A 326 -20.89 -1.74 2.55
CA HIS A 326 -20.61 -1.64 1.12
C HIS A 326 -21.90 -1.39 0.33
N CYS A 327 -23.01 -2.08 0.65
CA CYS A 327 -24.33 -1.86 0.07
C CYS A 327 -24.89 -0.46 0.38
N VAL A 328 -24.59 0.10 1.56
CA VAL A 328 -25.02 1.47 1.90
C VAL A 328 -24.27 2.50 1.06
N LEU A 329 -22.96 2.34 0.91
CA LEU A 329 -22.10 3.37 0.33
C LEU A 329 -21.93 3.25 -1.18
N ARG A 330 -22.10 2.04 -1.72
CA ARG A 330 -21.90 1.74 -3.14
C ARG A 330 -23.10 1.00 -3.69
N ASP A 331 -23.42 1.35 -4.92
CA ASP A 331 -24.46 0.70 -5.71
C ASP A 331 -24.18 -0.81 -5.81
N SER A 332 -25.06 -1.59 -5.20
CA SER A 332 -25.06 -3.03 -5.34
C SER A 332 -26.47 -3.45 -5.74
N ASP A 333 -26.66 -3.71 -7.04
CA ASP A 333 -27.89 -4.33 -7.58
C ASP A 333 -28.28 -5.63 -6.85
N TRP A 334 -27.33 -6.22 -6.12
CA TRP A 334 -27.38 -7.52 -5.47
C TRP A 334 -28.49 -7.71 -4.44
N CYS A 335 -28.86 -6.69 -3.66
CA CYS A 335 -29.88 -6.83 -2.60
C CYS A 335 -31.14 -5.98 -2.82
N GLY A 336 -31.25 -5.31 -3.98
CA GLY A 336 -32.36 -4.40 -4.28
C GLY A 336 -32.43 -3.18 -3.35
N VAL A 337 -31.35 -2.93 -2.59
CA VAL A 337 -31.21 -1.77 -1.71
C VAL A 337 -30.61 -0.63 -2.52
N LYS A 338 -31.25 0.53 -2.43
CA LYS A 338 -30.67 1.76 -2.98
C LYS A 338 -29.51 2.20 -2.10
N ALA A 339 -28.36 2.43 -2.73
CA ALA A 339 -27.24 3.08 -2.06
C ALA A 339 -27.65 4.48 -1.55
N LEU A 340 -26.87 5.03 -0.62
CA LEU A 340 -27.16 6.32 -0.01
C LEU A 340 -27.29 7.43 -1.07
N ASP A 341 -26.41 7.43 -2.07
CA ASP A 341 -26.41 8.40 -3.17
C ASP A 341 -27.58 8.24 -4.16
N GLN A 342 -28.28 7.12 -4.10
CA GLN A 342 -29.49 6.83 -4.86
C GLN A 342 -30.77 7.09 -4.05
N SER A 343 -30.64 7.46 -2.78
CA SER A 343 -31.79 7.77 -1.94
C SER A 343 -32.48 9.04 -2.44
N GLN A 344 -33.82 9.06 -2.36
CA GLN A 344 -34.59 10.24 -2.77
C GLN A 344 -34.19 11.43 -1.89
N ASN A 345 -33.93 12.58 -2.52
CA ASN A 345 -33.46 13.82 -1.87
C ASN A 345 -32.00 13.81 -1.39
N TRP A 346 -31.19 12.83 -1.79
CA TRP A 346 -29.75 12.92 -1.58
C TRP A 346 -29.15 14.03 -2.45
N THR A 347 -28.33 14.89 -1.84
CA THR A 347 -27.61 15.95 -2.53
C THR A 347 -26.11 15.67 -2.48
N GLU A 348 -25.54 15.21 -3.60
CA GLU A 348 -24.11 14.92 -3.73
C GLU A 348 -23.22 16.13 -3.43
N ILE A 349 -23.60 17.31 -3.90
CA ILE A 349 -22.86 18.57 -3.66
C ILE A 349 -23.78 19.52 -2.92
N VAL A 350 -23.61 19.61 -1.60
CA VAL A 350 -24.38 20.53 -0.78
C VAL A 350 -23.91 21.98 -1.04
N PRO A 351 -24.79 22.91 -1.48
CA PRO A 351 -24.44 24.32 -1.63
C PRO A 351 -23.97 24.94 -0.30
N ARG A 352 -23.11 25.97 -0.35
CA ARG A 352 -22.63 26.65 0.88
C ARG A 352 -23.75 27.34 1.67
N ASP A 353 -24.73 27.87 0.96
CA ASP A 353 -25.74 28.77 1.53
C ASP A 353 -27.05 28.07 1.92
N ASP A 354 -27.16 26.75 1.73
CA ASP A 354 -28.41 26.01 1.95
C ASP A 354 -28.23 24.84 2.92
N THR A 355 -28.61 25.09 4.18
CA THR A 355 -28.55 24.09 5.26
C THR A 355 -29.59 22.99 5.12
N SER A 356 -30.65 23.18 4.33
CA SER A 356 -31.73 22.21 4.20
C SER A 356 -31.28 20.92 3.50
N PHE A 357 -30.40 21.04 2.51
CA PHE A 357 -29.77 19.88 1.88
C PHE A 357 -28.83 19.15 2.82
N LEU A 358 -28.05 19.89 3.63
CA LEU A 358 -27.18 19.29 4.65
C LEU A 358 -28.01 18.51 5.67
N GLU A 359 -29.07 19.13 6.21
CA GLU A 359 -29.97 18.48 7.17
C GLU A 359 -30.63 17.22 6.59
N THR A 360 -31.01 17.26 5.31
CA THR A 360 -31.59 16.11 4.61
C THR A 360 -30.56 14.98 4.47
N ASN A 361 -29.33 15.29 4.04
CA ASN A 361 -28.23 14.32 3.96
C ASN A 361 -27.89 13.72 5.33
N LEU A 362 -27.84 14.55 6.38
CA LEU A 362 -27.59 14.12 7.77
C LEU A 362 -28.67 13.14 8.24
N LYS A 363 -29.95 13.44 7.99
CA LYS A 363 -31.07 12.54 8.31
C LYS A 363 -30.97 11.21 7.56
N LEU A 364 -30.71 11.26 6.25
CA LEU A 364 -30.54 10.05 5.43
C LEU A 364 -29.36 9.20 5.91
N ALA A 365 -28.20 9.80 6.16
CA ALA A 365 -27.02 9.12 6.67
C ALA A 365 -27.29 8.49 8.04
N HIS A 366 -27.85 9.27 8.97
CA HIS A 366 -28.23 8.80 10.31
C HIS A 366 -29.15 7.59 10.23
N ARG A 367 -30.19 7.66 9.39
CA ARG A 367 -31.12 6.55 9.17
C ARG A 367 -30.40 5.30 8.68
N ARG A 368 -29.62 5.42 7.61
CA ARG A 368 -28.91 4.28 7.00
C ARG A 368 -27.92 3.63 7.94
N PHE A 369 -27.13 4.42 8.67
CA PHE A 369 -26.16 3.88 9.62
C PHE A 369 -26.83 3.27 10.86
N SER A 370 -27.99 3.77 11.26
CA SER A 370 -28.80 3.17 12.33
C SER A 370 -29.40 1.82 11.90
N GLU A 371 -29.86 1.69 10.66
CA GLU A 371 -30.36 0.42 10.09
C GLU A 371 -29.25 -0.65 10.03
N VAL A 372 -28.04 -0.28 9.58
CA VAL A 372 -26.87 -1.18 9.56
C VAL A 372 -26.53 -1.64 10.98
N LEU A 373 -26.45 -0.70 11.91
CA LEU A 373 -26.15 -1.01 13.31
C LEU A 373 -27.22 -1.93 13.90
N LEU A 374 -28.50 -1.63 13.67
CA LEU A 374 -29.62 -2.46 14.16
C LEU A 374 -29.55 -3.88 13.61
N SER A 375 -29.29 -4.06 12.31
CA SER A 375 -29.12 -5.38 11.69
C SER A 375 -28.07 -6.22 12.43
N ARG A 376 -26.91 -5.61 12.73
CA ARG A 376 -25.81 -6.26 13.44
C ARG A 376 -26.17 -6.59 14.89
N LEU A 377 -26.84 -5.67 15.60
CA LEU A 377 -27.25 -5.87 16.98
C LEU A 377 -28.30 -6.98 17.09
N LEU A 378 -29.33 -6.99 16.23
CA LEU A 378 -30.36 -8.04 16.23
C LEU A 378 -29.77 -9.42 15.96
N THR A 379 -28.82 -9.49 15.03
CA THR A 379 -28.14 -10.77 14.73
C THR A 379 -27.24 -11.20 15.89
N PHE A 380 -26.56 -10.25 16.54
CA PHE A 380 -25.76 -10.55 17.72
C PHE A 380 -26.62 -11.01 18.88
N GLN A 381 -27.79 -10.40 19.11
CA GLN A 381 -28.76 -10.88 20.08
C GLN A 381 -29.19 -12.32 19.81
N GLU A 382 -29.49 -12.64 18.56
CA GLU A 382 -29.90 -13.99 18.19
C GLU A 382 -28.77 -14.99 18.40
N PHE A 383 -27.53 -14.61 18.08
CA PHE A 383 -26.35 -15.40 18.44
C PHE A 383 -26.26 -15.61 19.95
N MET A 384 -26.41 -14.56 20.76
CA MET A 384 -26.35 -14.63 22.23
C MET A 384 -27.44 -15.51 22.85
N ARG A 385 -28.62 -15.64 22.20
CA ARG A 385 -29.69 -16.57 22.64
C ARG A 385 -29.35 -18.03 22.38
N ASN A 386 -28.51 -18.30 21.38
CA ASN A 386 -28.18 -19.65 20.93
C ASN A 386 -26.86 -20.18 21.49
N ILE A 387 -26.02 -19.34 22.11
CA ILE A 387 -24.78 -19.81 22.74
C ILE A 387 -25.06 -20.52 24.07
N GLY A 388 -24.34 -21.61 24.32
CA GLY A 388 -24.28 -22.28 25.62
C GLY A 388 -23.35 -21.60 26.62
N SER A 389 -22.73 -22.36 27.53
CA SER A 389 -21.85 -21.88 28.61
C SER A 389 -20.32 -22.02 28.38
N GLY A 390 -19.88 -22.23 27.15
CA GLY A 390 -18.48 -22.36 26.72
C GLY A 390 -17.67 -21.04 26.60
N ARG A 391 -16.35 -21.17 26.34
CA ARG A 391 -15.41 -20.02 26.26
C ARG A 391 -15.08 -19.56 24.83
N GLU A 392 -15.46 -20.32 23.81
CA GLU A 392 -15.02 -20.09 22.41
C GLU A 392 -15.97 -19.15 21.62
N TYR A 393 -17.00 -18.60 22.25
CA TYR A 393 -18.06 -17.87 21.55
C TYR A 393 -17.63 -16.58 20.87
N LYS A 394 -16.63 -15.87 21.40
CA LYS A 394 -16.12 -14.65 20.77
C LYS A 394 -15.54 -14.95 19.38
N ARG A 395 -14.79 -16.05 19.29
CA ARG A 395 -14.25 -16.55 18.03
C ARG A 395 -15.37 -17.02 17.10
N SER A 396 -16.32 -17.84 17.58
CA SER A 396 -17.47 -18.30 16.78
C SER A 396 -18.32 -17.13 16.25
N TRP A 397 -18.48 -16.07 17.05
CA TRP A 397 -19.17 -14.85 16.66
C TRP A 397 -18.44 -14.12 15.53
N LEU A 398 -17.14 -13.86 15.70
CA LEU A 398 -16.32 -13.27 14.65
C LEU A 398 -16.37 -14.10 13.37
N GLU A 399 -16.21 -15.40 13.51
CA GLU A 399 -16.29 -16.38 12.43
C GLU A 399 -17.61 -16.27 11.66
N MET A 400 -18.75 -16.11 12.33
CA MET A 400 -20.03 -15.84 11.68
C MET A 400 -20.03 -14.49 10.93
N GLN A 401 -19.45 -13.43 11.50
CA GLN A 401 -19.40 -12.12 10.84
C GLN A 401 -18.49 -12.12 9.61
N LEU A 402 -17.48 -12.99 9.60
CA LEU A 402 -16.60 -13.22 8.46
C LEU A 402 -17.21 -14.17 7.42
N HIS A 403 -18.23 -14.92 7.84
CA HIS A 403 -18.85 -15.94 7.04
C HIS A 403 -19.92 -15.36 6.10
N GLN A 404 -19.72 -15.54 4.79
CA GLN A 404 -20.77 -15.33 3.80
C GLN A 404 -21.36 -16.68 3.39
N PRO A 405 -22.47 -17.14 4.00
CA PRO A 405 -23.25 -18.20 3.37
C PRO A 405 -23.80 -17.68 2.05
N ASP A 406 -24.14 -18.57 1.11
CA ASP A 406 -24.76 -18.19 -0.17
C ASP A 406 -26.01 -17.29 0.04
N GLU A 407 -26.68 -17.45 1.20
CA GLU A 407 -27.89 -16.73 1.58
C GLU A 407 -27.66 -15.34 2.24
N ARG A 408 -26.42 -14.92 2.51
CA ARG A 408 -26.04 -13.58 3.03
C ARG A 408 -27.07 -12.90 3.97
N PRO A 409 -27.42 -13.53 5.11
CA PRO A 409 -28.57 -13.15 5.91
C PRO A 409 -28.50 -11.74 6.48
N LEU A 410 -27.30 -11.20 6.76
CA LEU A 410 -27.13 -9.84 7.26
C LEU A 410 -27.45 -8.76 6.22
N GLU A 411 -27.09 -9.00 4.95
CA GLU A 411 -27.42 -8.09 3.84
C GLU A 411 -28.93 -8.09 3.61
N HIS A 412 -29.56 -9.27 3.65
CA HIS A 412 -31.02 -9.39 3.58
C HIS A 412 -31.72 -8.75 4.78
N LEU A 413 -31.19 -8.91 6.00
CA LEU A 413 -31.77 -8.30 7.19
C LEU A 413 -31.71 -6.77 7.11
N TYR A 414 -30.57 -6.22 6.67
CA TYR A 414 -30.43 -4.79 6.40
C TYR A 414 -31.44 -4.31 5.34
N ALA A 415 -31.55 -5.04 4.21
CA ALA A 415 -32.51 -4.74 3.16
C ALA A 415 -33.96 -4.75 3.67
N ALA A 416 -34.32 -5.72 4.50
CA ALA A 416 -35.64 -5.81 5.14
C ALA A 416 -35.91 -4.62 6.08
N LEU A 417 -34.92 -4.21 6.89
CA LEU A 417 -35.04 -3.04 7.76
C LEU A 417 -35.25 -1.74 6.96
N GLN A 418 -34.55 -1.60 5.82
CA GLN A 418 -34.74 -0.48 4.90
C GLN A 418 -36.15 -0.45 4.30
N LYS A 419 -36.71 -1.62 3.93
CA LYS A 419 -38.06 -1.74 3.35
C LYS A 419 -39.19 -1.48 4.35
N ALA A 420 -38.94 -1.64 5.65
CA ALA A 420 -39.97 -1.54 6.70
C ALA A 420 -40.70 -0.18 6.71
N ASN A 421 -40.12 0.88 6.12
CA ASN A 421 -40.71 2.22 5.98
C ASN A 421 -41.34 2.74 7.29
N VAL A 422 -40.53 2.75 8.34
CA VAL A 422 -40.89 3.27 9.67
C VAL A 422 -40.20 4.59 9.96
N ASP A 423 -40.73 5.36 10.91
CA ASP A 423 -40.10 6.57 11.43
C ASP A 423 -38.71 6.30 12.04
N ASP A 424 -37.80 7.28 11.99
CA ASP A 424 -36.44 7.16 12.51
C ASP A 424 -36.40 6.87 14.01
N ARG A 425 -37.37 7.39 14.78
CA ARG A 425 -37.50 7.08 16.20
C ARG A 425 -37.65 5.59 16.44
N VAL A 426 -38.40 4.87 15.59
CA VAL A 426 -38.61 3.42 15.74
C VAL A 426 -37.29 2.66 15.60
N ILE A 427 -36.45 3.03 14.63
CA ILE A 427 -35.13 2.41 14.45
C ILE A 427 -34.21 2.75 15.62
N ASN A 428 -34.19 4.01 16.06
CA ASN A 428 -33.35 4.46 17.18
C ASN A 428 -33.72 3.75 18.49
N ASP A 429 -35.03 3.66 18.77
CA ASP A 429 -35.55 2.98 19.96
C ASP A 429 -35.25 1.48 19.91
N ALA A 430 -35.29 0.87 18.72
CA ALA A 430 -34.89 -0.53 18.53
C ALA A 430 -33.38 -0.74 18.74
N VAL A 431 -32.53 0.20 18.30
CA VAL A 431 -31.08 0.17 18.57
C VAL A 431 -30.83 0.27 20.08
N ALA A 432 -31.43 1.26 20.74
CA ALA A 432 -31.29 1.47 22.18
C ALA A 432 -31.73 0.24 22.98
N LYS A 433 -32.92 -0.31 22.69
CA LYS A 433 -33.41 -1.54 23.32
C LYS A 433 -32.46 -2.71 23.06
N SER A 434 -31.95 -2.84 21.83
CA SER A 434 -31.07 -3.95 21.50
C SER A 434 -29.77 -3.91 22.29
N LEU A 435 -29.19 -2.70 22.45
CA LEU A 435 -28.02 -2.48 23.29
C LEU A 435 -28.32 -2.78 24.77
N GLU A 436 -29.42 -2.28 25.33
CA GLU A 436 -29.84 -2.57 26.71
C GLU A 436 -29.89 -4.08 26.97
N GLU A 437 -30.54 -4.84 26.09
CA GLU A 437 -30.67 -6.30 26.19
C GLU A 437 -29.31 -7.01 26.02
N ILE A 438 -28.46 -6.57 25.08
CA ILE A 438 -27.12 -7.13 24.89
C ILE A 438 -26.27 -6.95 26.14
N PHE A 439 -26.22 -5.72 26.68
CA PHE A 439 -25.39 -5.42 27.85
C PHE A 439 -25.94 -6.02 29.14
N ALA A 440 -27.24 -6.25 29.23
CA ALA A 440 -27.84 -7.03 30.33
C ALA A 440 -27.36 -8.49 30.34
N VAL A 441 -27.05 -9.06 29.17
CA VAL A 441 -26.58 -10.45 29.04
C VAL A 441 -25.05 -10.56 29.12
N LEU A 442 -24.30 -9.62 28.54
CA LEU A 442 -22.85 -9.72 28.43
C LEU A 442 -22.11 -9.64 29.77
N ASP A 443 -22.68 -8.98 30.78
CA ASP A 443 -22.09 -8.76 32.12
C ASP A 443 -20.58 -8.48 32.06
N LEU A 444 -20.20 -7.40 31.35
CA LEU A 444 -18.79 -7.10 31.08
C LEU A 444 -18.06 -6.73 32.39
N PRO A 445 -16.89 -7.35 32.68
CA PRO A 445 -16.05 -6.97 33.80
C PRO A 445 -15.71 -5.48 33.82
N GLU A 446 -15.44 -4.93 35.01
CA GLU A 446 -15.08 -3.52 35.16
C GLU A 446 -13.88 -3.14 34.27
N GLY A 447 -14.11 -2.22 33.34
CA GLY A 447 -13.10 -1.73 32.41
C GLY A 447 -12.90 -2.57 31.15
N GLU A 448 -13.59 -3.70 30.98
CA GLU A 448 -13.78 -4.31 29.67
C GLU A 448 -14.78 -3.48 28.84
N ARG A 449 -14.65 -3.56 27.52
CA ARG A 449 -15.45 -2.80 26.56
C ARG A 449 -16.00 -3.74 25.50
N PHE A 450 -17.14 -3.38 24.95
CA PHE A 450 -17.63 -3.93 23.70
C PHE A 450 -17.05 -3.11 22.54
N TYR A 451 -16.56 -3.76 21.48
CA TYR A 451 -15.85 -3.07 20.41
C TYR A 451 -16.69 -2.92 19.15
N ILE A 452 -16.67 -1.74 18.54
CA ILE A 452 -17.14 -1.52 17.16
C ILE A 452 -15.91 -1.37 16.28
N VAL A 453 -15.66 -2.38 15.47
CA VAL A 453 -14.50 -2.44 14.59
C VAL A 453 -14.93 -2.10 13.16
N VAL A 454 -14.40 -1.01 12.63
CA VAL A 454 -14.62 -0.56 11.25
C VAL A 454 -13.35 -0.84 10.47
N ASP A 455 -13.37 -1.79 9.54
CA ASP A 455 -12.23 -2.11 8.67
C ASP A 455 -12.38 -1.49 7.28
N GLN A 456 -11.26 -1.25 6.61
CA GLN A 456 -11.17 -0.58 5.30
C GLN A 456 -11.84 0.82 5.31
N ALA A 457 -11.74 1.54 6.41
CA ALA A 457 -12.43 2.81 6.63
C ALA A 457 -12.02 3.92 5.64
N GLU A 458 -10.86 3.78 4.97
CA GLU A 458 -10.43 4.72 3.93
C GLU A 458 -11.46 4.85 2.78
N GLU A 459 -12.23 3.79 2.55
CA GLU A 459 -13.26 3.75 1.50
C GLU A 459 -14.46 4.64 1.84
N ALA A 460 -14.59 5.07 3.10
CA ALA A 460 -15.55 6.07 3.56
C ALA A 460 -14.92 7.46 3.74
N THR A 461 -13.62 7.63 3.43
CA THR A 461 -12.92 8.93 3.48
C THR A 461 -12.60 9.53 2.13
N TYR A 462 -12.41 8.71 1.09
CA TYR A 462 -11.85 9.18 -0.18
C TYR A 462 -12.74 10.14 -0.97
N ALA A 463 -12.14 11.26 -1.40
CA ALA A 463 -12.73 12.26 -2.29
C ALA A 463 -12.32 12.10 -3.77
N GLN A 464 -11.34 11.23 -4.10
CA GLN A 464 -10.48 11.44 -5.27
C GLN A 464 -10.09 10.17 -6.08
N TRP A 465 -11.01 9.21 -6.28
CA TRP A 465 -10.77 8.18 -7.30
C TRP A 465 -11.34 8.62 -8.66
N ASP A 466 -10.46 8.74 -9.66
CA ASP A 466 -10.78 9.17 -11.04
C ASP A 466 -11.86 8.32 -11.75
N TYR A 467 -12.14 7.11 -11.27
CA TYR A 467 -13.10 6.21 -11.92
C TYR A 467 -14.55 6.32 -11.41
N ARG A 468 -14.75 6.90 -10.22
CA ARG A 468 -16.03 7.40 -9.66
C ARG A 468 -15.65 8.17 -8.38
N PRO A 469 -15.67 9.51 -8.36
CA PRO A 469 -15.58 10.21 -7.09
C PRO A 469 -16.72 9.68 -6.23
N LEU A 470 -16.41 9.14 -5.05
CA LEU A 470 -17.45 8.88 -4.07
C LEU A 470 -18.04 10.24 -3.73
N SER A 471 -19.23 10.47 -4.27
CA SER A 471 -20.09 11.65 -4.19
C SER A 471 -20.21 12.22 -2.77
N HIS A 472 -19.98 11.37 -1.77
CA HIS A 472 -20.19 11.64 -0.36
C HIS A 472 -19.29 12.72 0.26
N PHE A 473 -18.06 12.96 -0.25
CA PHE A 473 -17.18 13.96 0.39
C PHE A 473 -17.73 15.38 0.33
N LYS A 474 -18.47 15.72 -0.73
CA LYS A 474 -19.11 17.04 -0.90
C LYS A 474 -20.54 17.11 -0.35
N ALA A 475 -21.01 16.01 0.22
CA ALA A 475 -22.36 15.88 0.75
C ALA A 475 -22.48 16.37 2.21
N PHE A 476 -21.34 16.64 2.87
CA PHE A 476 -21.29 17.06 4.27
C PHE A 476 -20.35 18.25 4.47
N ARG A 477 -20.71 19.15 5.38
CA ARG A 477 -19.95 20.37 5.72
C ARG A 477 -19.94 20.61 7.21
N ASP A 478 -18.82 21.08 7.74
CA ASP A 478 -18.71 21.51 9.13
C ASP A 478 -19.26 22.94 9.34
N GLU A 479 -19.14 23.45 10.56
CA GLU A 479 -19.60 24.80 10.92
C GLU A 479 -18.85 25.92 10.18
N ASN A 480 -17.65 25.64 9.67
CA ASN A 480 -16.86 26.58 8.86
C ASN A 480 -17.22 26.49 7.37
N GLY A 481 -18.14 25.59 7.00
CA GLY A 481 -18.50 25.31 5.61
C GLY A 481 -17.49 24.43 4.87
N GLU A 482 -16.50 23.86 5.57
CA GLU A 482 -15.50 22.97 5.02
C GLU A 482 -16.05 21.55 4.90
N ASN A 483 -15.73 20.90 3.79
CA ASN A 483 -16.22 19.54 3.52
C ASN A 483 -15.50 18.52 4.39
N TYR A 484 -16.19 17.43 4.77
CA TYR A 484 -15.58 16.34 5.52
C TYR A 484 -16.15 14.97 5.08
N PRO A 485 -15.44 13.86 5.36
CA PRO A 485 -15.83 12.55 4.86
C PRO A 485 -17.04 11.94 5.57
N ILE A 486 -17.82 11.13 4.85
CA ILE A 486 -18.98 10.42 5.41
C ILE A 486 -18.63 9.48 6.58
N LEU A 487 -17.39 8.99 6.67
CA LEU A 487 -16.89 8.28 7.85
C LEU A 487 -17.15 9.05 9.16
N LYS A 488 -17.04 10.39 9.13
CA LYS A 488 -17.29 11.25 10.29
C LYS A 488 -18.75 11.17 10.76
N GLU A 489 -19.71 11.24 9.85
CA GLU A 489 -21.14 11.11 10.18
C GLU A 489 -21.51 9.69 10.63
N MET A 490 -20.90 8.67 10.03
CA MET A 490 -21.11 7.29 10.47
C MET A 490 -20.69 7.11 11.94
N LEU A 491 -19.50 7.60 12.31
CA LEU A 491 -19.00 7.51 13.68
C LEU A 491 -19.83 8.34 14.65
N ARG A 492 -20.29 9.55 14.25
CA ARG A 492 -21.20 10.39 15.05
C ARG A 492 -22.52 9.70 15.36
N CYS A 493 -23.15 9.13 14.33
CA CYS A 493 -24.42 8.40 14.47
C CYS A 493 -24.28 7.26 15.48
N TRP A 494 -23.25 6.41 15.34
CA TRP A 494 -23.06 5.29 16.26
C TRP A 494 -22.61 5.71 17.66
N HIS A 495 -21.78 6.75 17.78
CA HIS A 495 -21.40 7.29 19.08
C HIS A 495 -22.61 7.83 19.85
N ALA A 496 -23.55 8.50 19.15
CA ALA A 496 -24.78 8.97 19.75
C ALA A 496 -25.62 7.82 20.34
N HIS A 497 -25.78 6.72 19.59
CA HIS A 497 -26.49 5.52 20.06
C HIS A 497 -25.81 4.82 21.25
N MET A 498 -24.47 4.86 21.30
CA MET A 498 -23.69 4.05 22.24
C MET A 498 -23.16 4.81 23.45
N ARG A 499 -23.44 6.11 23.58
CA ARG A 499 -22.91 6.98 24.64
C ARG A 499 -23.16 6.46 26.06
N ALA A 500 -24.28 5.78 26.28
CA ALA A 500 -24.66 5.24 27.59
C ALA A 500 -23.99 3.90 27.93
N PHE A 501 -23.24 3.30 27.01
CA PHE A 501 -22.72 1.94 27.13
C PHE A 501 -21.19 1.91 27.13
N PRO A 502 -20.55 0.87 27.70
CA PRO A 502 -19.10 0.74 27.71
C PRO A 502 -18.58 0.25 26.35
N VAL A 503 -18.71 1.08 25.31
CA VAL A 503 -18.27 0.78 23.95
C VAL A 503 -16.99 1.53 23.60
N SER A 504 -16.13 0.91 22.78
CA SER A 504 -14.96 1.54 22.17
C SER A 504 -14.90 1.27 20.66
N PHE A 505 -14.42 2.22 19.89
CA PHE A 505 -14.29 2.13 18.43
C PHE A 505 -12.86 1.79 18.02
N VAL A 506 -12.70 0.88 17.06
CA VAL A 506 -11.43 0.63 16.37
C VAL A 506 -11.66 0.83 14.88
N VAL A 507 -11.12 1.92 14.33
CA VAL A 507 -11.32 2.32 12.94
C VAL A 507 -10.00 2.11 12.19
N SER A 508 -9.98 1.14 11.30
CA SER A 508 -8.82 0.70 10.55
C SER A 508 -8.89 1.16 9.11
N GLY A 509 -7.80 1.73 8.59
CA GLY A 509 -7.71 2.07 7.17
C GLY A 509 -6.31 2.29 6.64
N ARG A 510 -6.18 2.49 5.34
CA ARG A 510 -4.90 2.86 4.68
C ARG A 510 -4.59 4.34 4.83
N GLU A 511 -5.61 5.15 4.62
CA GLU A 511 -5.56 6.60 4.73
C GLU A 511 -6.78 7.06 5.50
N ILE A 512 -6.58 7.59 6.69
CA ILE A 512 -7.60 8.30 7.45
C ILE A 512 -6.99 9.66 7.77
N GLN A 513 -7.45 10.69 7.07
CA GLN A 513 -6.90 12.04 7.18
C GLN A 513 -7.16 12.60 8.57
N ARG A 514 -6.08 12.84 9.34
CA ARG A 514 -6.15 13.24 10.74
C ARG A 514 -6.88 14.56 10.90
N GLU A 515 -6.78 15.43 9.92
CA GLU A 515 -7.29 16.79 9.86
C GLU A 515 -8.81 16.82 10.11
N PHE A 516 -9.56 15.83 9.60
CA PHE A 516 -11.01 15.74 9.79
C PHE A 516 -11.44 15.26 11.18
N PHE A 517 -10.53 14.62 11.91
CA PHE A 517 -10.75 14.01 13.22
C PHE A 517 -9.92 14.72 14.30
N THR A 518 -9.93 16.05 14.25
CA THR A 518 -9.33 16.95 15.25
C THR A 518 -10.40 17.60 16.13
N GLY A 519 -10.00 18.11 17.30
CA GLY A 519 -10.90 18.78 18.25
C GLY A 519 -11.37 17.90 19.41
N GLU A 520 -12.22 18.47 20.29
CA GLU A 520 -12.66 17.81 21.53
C GLU A 520 -13.42 16.50 21.28
N GLU A 521 -14.28 16.48 20.25
CA GLU A 521 -15.05 15.30 19.83
C GLU A 521 -14.17 14.06 19.59
N TRP A 522 -12.98 14.26 19.01
CA TRP A 522 -12.08 13.18 18.60
C TRP A 522 -10.90 12.98 19.55
N SER A 523 -10.81 13.77 20.63
CA SER A 523 -9.72 13.71 21.63
C SER A 523 -9.60 12.36 22.33
N SER A 524 -10.68 11.56 22.32
CA SER A 524 -10.71 10.20 22.85
C SER A 524 -10.11 9.14 21.90
N TYR A 525 -9.78 9.51 20.67
CA TYR A 525 -9.18 8.61 19.69
C TYR A 525 -7.66 8.67 19.76
N SER A 526 -7.07 7.50 20.01
CA SER A 526 -5.64 7.27 19.87
C SER A 526 -5.30 6.87 18.43
N TRP A 527 -4.12 7.25 17.96
CA TRP A 527 -3.64 6.96 16.62
C TRP A 527 -2.50 5.95 16.71
N THR A 528 -2.56 4.87 15.93
CA THR A 528 -1.45 3.92 15.87
C THR A 528 -1.31 3.25 14.50
N SER A 529 -0.06 2.96 14.13
CA SER A 529 0.31 2.15 12.96
C SER A 529 0.94 0.82 13.33
N ASN A 530 0.83 0.42 14.60
CA ASN A 530 1.43 -0.79 15.13
C ASN A 530 0.70 -2.04 14.63
N THR A 531 1.03 -2.44 13.41
CA THR A 531 0.36 -3.54 12.70
C THR A 531 1.09 -4.87 12.85
N GLY A 532 0.60 -5.93 12.20
CA GLY A 532 1.24 -7.25 12.14
C GLY A 532 2.37 -7.34 11.11
N SER A 533 3.00 -6.21 10.74
CA SER A 533 4.10 -6.16 9.78
C SER A 533 5.28 -7.01 10.25
N PHE A 534 5.95 -7.62 9.28
CA PHE A 534 7.21 -8.35 9.45
C PHE A 534 8.38 -7.36 9.42
N ASP A 535 8.42 -6.53 10.46
CA ASP A 535 9.50 -5.56 10.68
C ASP A 535 10.78 -6.24 11.18
N GLY A 536 10.62 -7.32 11.95
CA GLY A 536 11.70 -8.15 12.45
C GLY A 536 11.83 -9.46 11.66
N GLY A 537 13.06 -9.79 11.25
CA GLY A 537 13.34 -11.04 10.52
C GLY A 537 12.99 -12.31 11.30
N GLU A 538 13.06 -12.27 12.64
CA GLU A 538 12.76 -13.43 13.50
C GLU A 538 11.27 -13.77 13.55
N ASP A 539 10.39 -12.77 13.66
CA ASP A 539 8.93 -12.99 13.67
C ASP A 539 8.47 -13.60 12.34
N GLN A 540 9.04 -13.11 11.24
CA GLN A 540 8.80 -13.63 9.90
C GLN A 540 9.37 -15.04 9.73
N ARG A 541 10.57 -15.30 10.25
CA ARG A 541 11.20 -16.62 10.25
C ARG A 541 10.32 -17.63 10.99
N GLY A 542 9.85 -17.29 12.18
CA GLY A 542 8.95 -18.10 12.98
C GLY A 542 7.59 -18.33 12.29
N TYR A 543 7.08 -17.33 11.57
CA TYR A 543 5.90 -17.49 10.72
C TYR A 543 6.14 -18.50 9.59
N LEU A 544 7.18 -18.30 8.77
CA LEU A 544 7.50 -19.17 7.63
C LEU A 544 7.80 -20.62 8.04
N ALA A 545 8.54 -20.80 9.14
CA ALA A 545 8.97 -22.12 9.62
C ALA A 545 7.80 -23.06 9.97
N ARG A 546 6.63 -22.51 10.33
CA ARG A 546 5.40 -23.29 10.63
C ARG A 546 4.84 -24.02 9.41
N TYR A 547 5.10 -23.49 8.22
CA TYR A 547 4.56 -23.99 6.95
C TYR A 547 5.61 -24.74 6.14
N LEU A 548 6.74 -25.13 6.73
CA LEU A 548 7.75 -25.93 6.03
C LEU A 548 7.61 -27.40 6.44
N PRO A 549 7.66 -28.33 5.47
CA PRO A 549 7.58 -29.75 5.79
C PRO A 549 8.79 -30.16 6.65
N PRO A 550 8.60 -31.05 7.63
CA PRO A 550 9.66 -31.46 8.55
C PRO A 550 10.85 -32.16 7.85
N GLY A 551 10.64 -32.67 6.63
CA GLY A 551 11.67 -33.33 5.82
C GLY A 551 12.65 -32.40 5.09
N LEU A 552 12.48 -31.07 5.18
CA LEU A 552 13.42 -30.13 4.56
C LEU A 552 14.74 -30.11 5.33
N ALA A 553 15.86 -30.41 4.65
CA ALA A 553 17.18 -30.46 5.28
C ALA A 553 17.51 -29.14 5.99
N SER A 554 18.03 -29.20 7.23
CA SER A 554 18.27 -28.02 8.07
C SER A 554 19.09 -26.93 7.37
N PRO A 555 20.21 -27.20 6.68
CA PRO A 555 20.98 -26.12 6.04
C PRO A 555 20.19 -25.41 4.93
N ALA A 556 19.51 -26.17 4.07
CA ALA A 556 18.68 -25.62 2.99
C ALA A 556 17.47 -24.85 3.55
N LYS A 557 16.89 -25.33 4.65
CA LYS A 557 15.82 -24.65 5.38
C LYS A 557 16.29 -23.28 5.90
N GLU A 558 17.43 -23.23 6.59
CA GLU A 558 17.93 -21.98 7.17
C GLU A 558 18.32 -20.97 6.08
N GLU A 559 18.97 -21.41 5.00
CA GLU A 559 19.30 -20.57 3.84
C GLU A 559 18.04 -20.00 3.16
N PHE A 560 17.05 -20.85 2.93
CA PHE A 560 15.76 -20.43 2.40
C PHE A 560 15.06 -19.42 3.31
N LEU A 561 15.05 -19.65 4.63
CA LEU A 561 14.40 -18.75 5.58
C LEU A 561 15.10 -17.38 5.63
N ASP A 562 16.43 -17.34 5.66
CA ASP A 562 17.19 -16.09 5.60
C ASP A 562 16.87 -15.31 4.33
N ARG A 563 16.82 -16.03 3.21
CA ARG A 563 16.50 -15.45 1.90
C ARG A 563 15.05 -14.98 1.84
N ALA A 564 14.09 -15.75 2.30
CA ALA A 564 12.68 -15.41 2.32
C ALA A 564 12.40 -14.21 3.24
N CYS A 565 12.99 -14.17 4.43
CA CYS A 565 12.84 -13.03 5.34
C CYS A 565 13.38 -11.75 4.70
N ARG A 566 14.54 -11.79 4.06
CA ARG A 566 15.08 -10.63 3.34
C ARG A 566 14.20 -10.20 2.17
N LEU A 567 13.70 -11.16 1.36
CA LEU A 567 12.99 -10.84 0.12
C LEU A 567 11.52 -10.45 0.32
N LEU A 568 10.90 -10.90 1.40
CA LEU A 568 9.48 -10.70 1.70
C LEU A 568 9.24 -9.79 2.91
N ALA A 569 10.29 -9.17 3.45
CA ALA A 569 10.21 -8.24 4.58
C ALA A 569 9.17 -7.13 4.33
N GLY A 570 8.56 -6.64 5.41
CA GLY A 570 7.54 -5.58 5.37
C GLY A 570 6.13 -6.11 5.59
N ARG A 571 5.25 -6.00 4.57
CA ARG A 571 3.83 -6.38 4.72
C ARG A 571 3.62 -7.85 5.06
N TYR A 572 2.79 -8.09 6.08
CA TYR A 572 2.26 -9.43 6.42
C TYR A 572 1.72 -10.16 5.19
N ARG A 573 0.91 -9.45 4.38
CA ARG A 573 0.24 -10.01 3.19
C ARG A 573 1.23 -10.61 2.21
N ILE A 574 2.36 -9.96 1.92
CA ILE A 574 3.36 -10.47 0.96
C ILE A 574 3.89 -11.85 1.38
N THR A 575 4.20 -12.01 2.67
CA THR A 575 4.69 -13.29 3.20
C THR A 575 3.58 -14.34 3.26
N ALA A 576 2.40 -13.98 3.75
CA ALA A 576 1.24 -14.88 3.80
C ALA A 576 0.85 -15.38 2.40
N ASP A 577 0.91 -14.49 1.42
CA ASP A 577 0.64 -14.75 0.01
C ASP A 577 1.66 -15.70 -0.60
N PHE A 578 2.93 -15.54 -0.27
CA PHE A 578 3.97 -16.47 -0.66
C PHE A 578 3.75 -17.86 -0.03
N VAL A 579 3.36 -17.92 1.26
CA VAL A 579 3.00 -19.19 1.90
C VAL A 579 1.82 -19.83 1.17
N ALA A 580 0.75 -19.08 0.89
CA ALA A 580 -0.39 -19.57 0.13
C ALA A 580 0.03 -20.14 -1.23
N TYR A 581 0.93 -19.44 -1.92
CA TYR A 581 1.49 -19.85 -3.20
C TYR A 581 2.32 -21.14 -3.08
N MET A 582 3.23 -21.21 -2.09
CA MET A 582 4.05 -22.39 -1.79
C MET A 582 3.17 -23.62 -1.51
N LEU A 583 2.16 -23.46 -0.65
CA LEU A 583 1.20 -24.51 -0.32
C LEU A 583 0.41 -24.99 -1.54
N SER A 584 -0.07 -24.05 -2.36
CA SER A 584 -0.83 -24.34 -3.58
C SER A 584 -0.04 -25.16 -4.61
N THR A 585 1.29 -25.09 -4.57
CA THR A 585 2.17 -25.91 -5.41
C THR A 585 2.51 -27.28 -4.81
N ASN A 586 2.04 -27.59 -3.60
CA ASN A 586 2.36 -28.80 -2.84
C ASN A 586 3.89 -29.03 -2.73
N TYR A 587 4.69 -27.96 -2.65
CA TYR A 587 6.16 -28.01 -2.61
C TYR A 587 6.82 -28.81 -3.75
N ARG A 588 6.17 -28.90 -4.92
CA ARG A 588 6.70 -29.66 -6.09
C ARG A 588 7.98 -29.07 -6.67
N GLU A 589 8.22 -27.80 -6.43
CA GLU A 589 9.46 -27.10 -6.77
C GLU A 589 10.17 -26.72 -5.46
N SER A 590 11.50 -26.61 -5.49
CA SER A 590 12.26 -26.10 -4.34
C SER A 590 11.72 -24.74 -3.90
N CYS A 591 11.56 -24.53 -2.59
CA CYS A 591 11.03 -23.29 -2.03
C CYS A 591 11.80 -22.05 -2.52
N ASP A 592 13.11 -22.16 -2.75
CA ASP A 592 13.92 -21.09 -3.32
C ASP A 592 13.50 -20.66 -4.72
N ARG A 593 13.20 -21.62 -5.60
CA ARG A 593 12.73 -21.31 -6.97
C ARG A 593 11.35 -20.66 -6.94
N LEU A 594 10.46 -21.16 -6.07
CA LEU A 594 9.14 -20.57 -5.86
C LEU A 594 9.23 -19.15 -5.34
N LEU A 595 10.09 -18.90 -4.34
CA LEU A 595 10.34 -17.58 -3.77
C LEU A 595 10.81 -16.60 -4.84
N THR A 596 11.78 -17.02 -5.65
CA THR A 596 12.30 -16.20 -6.75
C THR A 596 11.18 -15.82 -7.71
N ARG A 597 10.44 -16.83 -8.21
CA ARG A 597 9.36 -16.62 -9.18
C ARG A 597 8.27 -15.72 -8.62
N PHE A 598 7.94 -15.88 -7.35
CA PHE A 598 6.95 -15.07 -6.64
C PHE A 598 7.38 -13.60 -6.55
N VAL A 599 8.61 -13.33 -6.08
CA VAL A 599 9.13 -11.96 -5.96
C VAL A 599 9.20 -11.27 -7.32
N PHE A 600 9.71 -11.94 -8.34
CA PHE A 600 9.76 -11.38 -9.71
C PHE A 600 8.37 -11.11 -10.29
N ALA A 601 7.40 -12.00 -10.04
CA ALA A 601 6.03 -11.78 -10.46
C ALA A 601 5.47 -10.51 -9.82
N LEU A 602 5.67 -10.33 -8.50
CA LEU A 602 5.25 -9.11 -7.80
C LEU A 602 5.94 -7.85 -8.34
N CYS A 603 7.27 -7.89 -8.56
CA CYS A 603 8.01 -6.76 -9.11
C CYS A 603 7.50 -6.35 -10.50
N ARG A 604 7.05 -7.31 -11.32
CA ARG A 604 6.45 -7.01 -12.64
C ARG A 604 4.98 -6.58 -12.57
N GLY A 605 4.42 -6.42 -11.36
CA GLY A 605 3.00 -6.13 -11.16
C GLY A 605 2.10 -7.28 -11.62
N LEU A 606 2.63 -8.50 -11.74
CA LEU A 606 1.85 -9.68 -12.11
C LEU A 606 1.12 -10.20 -10.87
N ASN A 607 -0.19 -10.42 -11.01
CA ASN A 607 -0.96 -11.04 -9.95
C ASN A 607 -0.64 -12.55 -9.90
N TYR A 608 0.14 -12.97 -8.91
CA TYR A 608 0.56 -14.37 -8.76
C TYR A 608 -0.59 -15.28 -8.29
N ARG A 609 -1.72 -14.72 -7.81
CA ARG A 609 -2.85 -15.52 -7.30
C ARG A 609 -3.59 -16.27 -8.39
N ASP A 610 -3.35 -15.92 -9.66
CA ASP A 610 -3.88 -16.67 -10.77
C ASP A 610 -2.88 -16.82 -11.93
N PRO A 611 -2.01 -17.85 -11.91
CA PRO A 611 -1.20 -18.17 -13.08
C PRO A 611 -2.06 -18.66 -14.27
N MET A 612 -3.39 -18.79 -14.13
CA MET A 612 -4.31 -19.33 -15.13
C MET A 612 -5.43 -18.35 -15.57
N ALA A 613 -5.85 -17.38 -14.75
CA ALA A 613 -6.83 -16.38 -15.17
C ALA A 613 -6.14 -15.18 -15.79
N ASN A 614 -6.41 -15.02 -17.08
CA ASN A 614 -6.09 -13.84 -17.88
C ASN A 614 -6.81 -12.54 -17.43
N ASN A 615 -7.55 -12.57 -16.32
CA ASN A 615 -8.24 -11.39 -15.82
C ASN A 615 -7.30 -10.61 -14.90
N PHE A 616 -6.28 -10.04 -15.53
CA PHE A 616 -5.45 -8.98 -14.97
C PHE A 616 -6.35 -7.79 -14.63
N HIS A 617 -6.78 -7.71 -13.37
CA HIS A 617 -6.88 -6.40 -12.74
C HIS A 617 -5.50 -6.14 -12.13
N PRO A 618 -4.62 -5.34 -12.77
CA PRO A 618 -3.48 -4.81 -12.04
C PRO A 618 -4.06 -4.17 -10.78
N GLU A 619 -3.74 -4.73 -9.60
CA GLU A 619 -4.01 -4.07 -8.33
C GLU A 619 -3.40 -2.66 -8.47
N GLU A 620 -4.29 -1.66 -8.53
CA GLU A 620 -4.04 -0.22 -8.63
C GLU A 620 -2.99 0.15 -9.71
N LYS A 621 -3.43 0.85 -10.78
CA LYS A 621 -2.46 1.55 -11.64
C LYS A 621 -1.65 2.46 -10.74
N LEU A 622 -0.34 2.27 -10.71
CA LEU A 622 0.57 3.13 -9.97
C LEU A 622 0.54 4.51 -10.63
N VAL A 623 -0.25 5.41 -10.05
CA VAL A 623 -0.22 6.83 -10.36
C VAL A 623 0.51 7.49 -9.22
N TYR A 624 1.76 7.85 -9.46
CA TYR A 624 2.56 8.53 -8.46
C TYR A 624 2.24 10.02 -8.51
N GLY A 625 1.76 10.58 -7.39
CA GLY A 625 1.72 12.03 -7.21
C GLY A 625 3.13 12.62 -7.36
N SER A 626 3.24 13.91 -7.67
CA SER A 626 4.55 14.53 -7.97
C SER A 626 5.58 14.29 -6.86
N ARG A 627 5.17 14.53 -5.61
CA ARG A 627 6.00 14.30 -4.42
C ARG A 627 6.37 12.83 -4.21
N ASP A 628 5.43 11.91 -4.39
CA ASP A 628 5.67 10.48 -4.25
C ASP A 628 6.75 9.99 -5.23
N ARG A 629 6.78 10.57 -6.45
CA ARG A 629 7.80 10.23 -7.45
C ARG A 629 9.21 10.50 -6.94
N ALA A 630 9.44 11.62 -6.26
CA ALA A 630 10.78 11.97 -5.77
C ALA A 630 11.28 10.97 -4.72
N ASP A 631 10.45 10.63 -3.73
CA ASP A 631 10.80 9.69 -2.65
C ASP A 631 11.05 8.26 -3.19
N ILE A 632 10.25 7.84 -4.17
CA ILE A 632 10.38 6.51 -4.79
C ILE A 632 11.60 6.48 -5.72
N HIS A 633 11.83 7.54 -6.49
CA HIS A 633 13.03 7.71 -7.30
C HIS A 633 14.29 7.66 -6.42
N TYR A 634 14.26 8.30 -5.26
CA TYR A 634 15.35 8.25 -4.31
C TYR A 634 15.59 6.84 -3.77
N SER A 635 14.52 6.15 -3.38
CA SER A 635 14.59 4.78 -2.86
C SER A 635 15.14 3.80 -3.90
N LEU A 636 14.77 3.97 -5.18
CA LEU A 636 15.33 3.22 -6.30
C LEU A 636 16.83 3.44 -6.49
N LEU A 637 17.25 4.70 -6.53
CA LEU A 637 18.66 5.05 -6.66
C LEU A 637 19.47 4.56 -5.46
N HIS A 638 18.93 4.67 -4.24
CA HIS A 638 19.57 4.15 -3.05
C HIS A 638 19.75 2.63 -3.12
N ALA A 639 18.70 1.89 -3.53
CA ALA A 639 18.76 0.45 -3.75
C ALA A 639 19.83 0.06 -4.76
N LEU A 640 19.88 0.75 -5.90
CA LEU A 640 20.86 0.49 -6.95
C LEU A 640 22.30 0.85 -6.52
N CYS A 641 22.47 2.00 -5.87
CA CYS A 641 23.76 2.51 -5.43
C CYS A 641 24.36 1.66 -4.32
N PHE A 642 23.58 1.29 -3.30
CA PHE A 642 24.11 0.69 -2.07
C PHE A 642 23.75 -0.78 -1.89
N ALA A 643 23.02 -1.39 -2.83
CA ALA A 643 22.48 -2.76 -2.70
C ALA A 643 21.59 -2.94 -1.46
N GLN A 644 20.99 -1.85 -1.00
CA GLN A 644 20.24 -1.79 0.26
C GLN A 644 19.02 -0.90 0.06
N CYS A 645 17.88 -1.37 0.55
CA CYS A 645 16.67 -0.58 0.64
C CYS A 645 16.88 0.63 1.57
N LEU A 646 16.19 1.73 1.27
CA LEU A 646 16.24 2.92 2.12
C LEU A 646 15.42 2.68 3.40
N THR A 647 16.10 2.44 4.51
CA THR A 647 15.50 2.34 5.85
C THR A 647 15.67 3.69 6.56
N GLY A 648 14.58 4.42 6.83
CA GLY A 648 14.68 5.70 7.53
C GLY A 648 13.44 6.59 7.42
N SER A 649 13.52 7.76 8.05
CA SER A 649 12.41 8.72 8.20
C SER A 649 12.15 9.53 6.92
N LEU A 650 11.32 9.02 6.02
CA LEU A 650 10.62 9.83 4.99
C LEU A 650 9.34 10.46 5.58
N CYS A 651 9.43 11.00 6.81
CA CYS A 651 8.31 11.23 7.75
C CYS A 651 7.15 12.11 7.27
N ASP A 652 7.30 12.85 6.17
CA ASP A 652 6.39 13.94 5.83
C ASP A 652 5.46 13.64 4.64
N ASN A 653 5.51 12.43 4.08
CA ASN A 653 4.71 12.06 2.92
C ASN A 653 3.83 10.83 3.18
N VAL A 654 2.78 11.01 4.01
CA VAL A 654 1.78 9.98 4.34
C VAL A 654 1.11 9.38 3.10
N ASN A 655 1.07 10.13 1.98
CA ASN A 655 0.55 9.64 0.71
C ASN A 655 1.29 8.39 0.20
N LEU A 656 2.58 8.24 0.53
CA LEU A 656 3.32 7.00 0.24
C LEU A 656 2.65 5.78 0.89
N VAL A 657 2.17 5.91 2.12
CA VAL A 657 1.50 4.81 2.84
C VAL A 657 0.10 4.57 2.29
N ALA A 658 -0.65 5.65 2.05
CA ALA A 658 -1.99 5.60 1.48
C ALA A 658 -2.03 4.90 0.12
N ASN A 659 -1.12 5.32 -0.77
CA ASN A 659 -1.01 4.83 -2.15
C ASN A 659 -0.30 3.48 -2.26
N GLY A 660 0.14 2.87 -1.14
CA GLY A 660 0.76 1.56 -1.18
C GLY A 660 2.23 1.54 -1.58
N TYR A 661 2.93 2.67 -1.53
CA TYR A 661 4.35 2.80 -1.90
C TYR A 661 5.31 2.67 -0.71
N GLY A 662 4.85 3.08 0.47
CA GLY A 662 5.58 2.99 1.72
C GLY A 662 4.73 2.37 2.81
N ARG A 663 5.33 2.20 3.98
CA ARG A 663 4.66 1.67 5.18
C ARG A 663 5.19 2.37 6.42
N PHE A 664 4.33 2.53 7.42
CA PHE A 664 4.80 2.96 8.74
C PHE A 664 5.57 1.82 9.41
N THR A 665 6.72 2.15 9.99
CA THR A 665 7.63 1.17 10.66
C THR A 665 7.64 1.31 12.18
N ASP A 666 7.03 2.35 12.72
CA ASP A 666 6.84 2.57 14.15
C ASP A 666 5.35 2.70 14.48
N ALA A 667 5.01 2.67 15.78
CA ALA A 667 3.63 2.74 16.24
C ALA A 667 3.01 4.15 16.17
N ASN A 668 3.82 5.20 16.14
CA ASN A 668 3.42 6.60 16.20
C ASN A 668 3.24 7.24 14.82
N MET A 669 3.47 6.47 13.75
CA MET A 669 3.47 6.94 12.36
C MET A 669 4.53 8.01 12.08
N SER A 670 5.68 7.98 12.77
CA SER A 670 6.74 8.98 12.55
C SER A 670 7.70 8.58 11.43
N THR A 671 7.71 7.34 10.98
CA THR A 671 8.73 6.80 10.08
C THR A 671 8.09 5.99 8.97
N ILE A 672 8.27 6.45 7.73
CA ILE A 672 7.81 5.76 6.52
C ILE A 672 9.00 5.12 5.83
N ALA A 673 8.94 3.81 5.58
CA ALA A 673 9.94 3.10 4.79
C ALA A 673 9.41 2.74 3.40
N ILE A 674 10.28 2.83 2.40
CA ILE A 674 10.09 2.31 1.04
C ILE A 674 11.17 1.24 0.85
N ASP A 675 10.99 0.12 1.55
CA ASP A 675 12.02 -0.91 1.71
C ASP A 675 11.60 -2.30 1.20
N GLU A 676 10.38 -2.42 0.70
CA GLU A 676 9.84 -3.68 0.19
C GLU A 676 10.36 -3.92 -1.22
N ILE A 677 11.13 -5.00 -1.43
CA ILE A 677 11.69 -5.36 -2.74
C ILE A 677 10.61 -5.46 -3.84
N PRO A 678 9.43 -6.06 -3.60
CA PRO A 678 8.34 -6.01 -4.56
C PRO A 678 7.95 -4.60 -5.01
N THR A 679 7.86 -3.67 -4.06
CA THR A 679 7.48 -2.27 -4.30
C THR A 679 8.57 -1.54 -5.08
N ILE A 680 9.84 -1.68 -4.68
CA ILE A 680 10.98 -1.08 -5.38
C ILE A 680 11.10 -1.66 -6.79
N GLY A 681 11.00 -2.98 -6.96
CA GLY A 681 11.02 -3.62 -8.27
C GLY A 681 9.90 -3.13 -9.19
N ARG A 682 8.69 -2.97 -8.67
CA ARG A 682 7.54 -2.44 -9.42
C ARG A 682 7.73 -0.98 -9.81
N ALA A 683 8.32 -0.18 -8.92
CA ALA A 683 8.71 1.19 -9.24
C ALA A 683 9.77 1.23 -10.34
N ALA A 684 10.77 0.35 -10.30
CA ALA A 684 11.83 0.29 -11.32
C ALA A 684 11.25 0.03 -12.72
N TYR A 685 10.33 -0.93 -12.85
CA TYR A 685 9.61 -1.17 -14.11
C TYR A 685 8.70 -0.02 -14.52
N TRP A 686 8.11 0.71 -13.58
CA TRP A 686 7.28 1.87 -13.89
C TRP A 686 8.10 3.04 -14.43
N PHE A 687 9.28 3.32 -13.84
CA PHE A 687 10.21 4.33 -14.35
C PHE A 687 10.80 3.94 -15.71
N ASP A 688 10.72 2.67 -16.09
CA ASP A 688 11.23 2.18 -17.37
C ASP A 688 10.15 1.99 -18.46
N ALA A 689 8.87 2.08 -18.12
CA ALA A 689 7.81 1.80 -19.09
C ALA A 689 7.87 2.76 -20.30
N THR A 690 8.45 2.29 -21.41
CA THR A 690 8.51 3.01 -22.69
C THR A 690 7.22 2.90 -23.51
N ASP A 691 6.35 1.96 -23.13
CA ASP A 691 5.23 1.53 -23.95
C ASP A 691 4.01 2.44 -23.85
N SER A 692 3.54 2.86 -25.03
CA SER A 692 2.29 3.59 -25.27
C SER A 692 1.01 2.83 -24.84
N TYR A 693 1.14 1.59 -24.35
CA TYR A 693 0.02 0.73 -23.98
C TYR A 693 -0.63 1.12 -22.65
N THR A 694 0.08 1.82 -21.77
CA THR A 694 -0.59 2.50 -20.66
C THR A 694 -1.23 3.78 -21.19
N HIS A 695 -2.47 3.67 -21.66
CA HIS A 695 -3.34 4.75 -22.15
C HIS A 695 -3.57 5.95 -21.19
N CYS A 696 -2.83 6.05 -20.09
CA CYS A 696 -3.22 6.81 -18.91
C CYS A 696 -2.71 8.25 -18.89
N ASP A 697 -1.62 8.58 -19.58
CA ASP A 697 -1.19 9.98 -19.70
C ASP A 697 -0.87 10.28 -21.17
N ARG A 698 -1.87 10.78 -21.90
CA ARG A 698 -1.67 11.32 -23.26
C ARG A 698 -0.85 12.61 -23.17
N GLY A 699 0.46 12.50 -22.94
CA GLY A 699 1.37 13.64 -23.03
C GLY A 699 2.58 13.65 -22.08
N GLU A 700 2.67 12.74 -21.10
CA GLU A 700 3.89 12.69 -20.29
C GLU A 700 5.07 12.15 -21.12
N ALA A 701 6.20 12.86 -21.04
CA ALA A 701 7.46 12.47 -21.66
C ALA A 701 7.92 11.08 -21.18
N ARG A 702 8.89 10.48 -21.89
CA ARG A 702 9.52 9.23 -21.48
C ARG A 702 9.95 9.32 -20.02
N ARG A 703 9.47 8.37 -19.22
CA ARG A 703 9.92 8.16 -17.84
C ARG A 703 11.19 7.33 -17.94
N SER A 704 12.24 7.74 -17.24
CA SER A 704 13.47 6.96 -17.13
C SER A 704 14.21 7.33 -15.85
N LEU A 705 14.78 6.34 -15.17
CA LEU A 705 15.59 6.52 -13.95
C LEU A 705 16.87 7.33 -14.21
N THR A 706 17.33 7.39 -15.46
CA THR A 706 18.57 8.06 -15.86
C THR A 706 18.33 9.26 -16.77
N ASP A 707 17.07 9.58 -17.09
CA ASP A 707 16.75 10.77 -17.87
C ASP A 707 16.86 12.02 -16.99
N ILE A 708 17.82 12.88 -17.33
CA ILE A 708 18.16 14.08 -16.58
C ILE A 708 17.08 15.14 -16.76
N ASP A 709 16.49 15.26 -17.95
CA ASP A 709 15.42 16.23 -18.18
C ASP A 709 14.20 15.86 -17.34
N TYR A 710 13.86 14.57 -17.30
CA TYR A 710 12.80 14.07 -16.43
C TYR A 710 13.13 14.32 -14.95
N PHE A 711 14.35 14.01 -14.51
CA PHE A 711 14.77 14.27 -13.14
C PHE A 711 14.66 15.75 -12.77
N VAL A 712 15.23 16.65 -13.57
CA VAL A 712 15.23 18.10 -13.32
C VAL A 712 13.82 18.67 -13.32
N GLN A 713 12.95 18.22 -14.24
CA GLN A 713 11.61 18.79 -14.40
C GLN A 713 10.57 18.18 -13.45
N LYS A 714 10.70 16.91 -13.08
CA LYS A 714 9.64 16.14 -12.38
C LYS A 714 10.02 15.58 -11.03
N ILE A 715 11.31 15.42 -10.73
CA ILE A 715 11.78 14.85 -9.46
C ILE A 715 12.42 15.94 -8.59
N PHE A 716 13.42 16.64 -9.12
CA PHE A 716 14.21 17.65 -8.40
C PHE A 716 13.40 18.72 -7.66
N PRO A 717 12.30 19.28 -8.24
CA PRO A 717 11.49 20.29 -7.55
C PRO A 717 10.84 19.79 -6.26
N ASP A 718 10.61 18.48 -6.15
CA ASP A 718 9.92 17.86 -5.02
C ASP A 718 10.88 17.30 -3.95
N ILE A 719 12.21 17.31 -4.19
CA ILE A 719 13.21 16.83 -3.23
C ILE A 719 13.37 17.87 -2.10
N LYS A 720 13.19 17.44 -0.85
CA LYS A 720 13.31 18.30 0.35
C LYS A 720 14.40 17.80 1.31
N GLY A 721 14.96 18.75 2.06
CA GLY A 721 15.82 18.46 3.20
C GLY A 721 17.25 18.02 2.84
N PRO A 722 18.00 17.49 3.83
CA PRO A 722 19.43 17.18 3.70
C PRO A 722 19.71 16.00 2.76
N GLN A 723 18.68 15.26 2.35
CA GLN A 723 18.82 14.14 1.41
C GLN A 723 19.01 14.61 -0.04
N LYS A 724 18.81 15.91 -0.33
CA LYS A 724 18.90 16.46 -1.68
C LYS A 724 20.23 16.17 -2.36
N ASP A 725 21.34 16.52 -1.73
CA ASP A 725 22.68 16.33 -2.30
C ASP A 725 22.98 14.85 -2.52
N HIS A 726 22.57 14.01 -1.56
CA HIS A 726 22.75 12.58 -1.65
C HIS A 726 21.95 11.97 -2.81
N HIS A 727 20.69 12.36 -2.98
CA HIS A 727 19.81 11.90 -4.06
C HIS A 727 20.37 12.26 -5.43
N ILE A 728 20.74 13.53 -5.63
CA ILE A 728 21.27 14.00 -6.92
C ILE A 728 22.60 13.34 -7.22
N THR A 729 23.48 13.19 -6.21
CA THR A 729 24.77 12.54 -6.41
C THR A 729 24.62 11.07 -6.77
N CYS A 730 23.66 10.35 -6.17
CA CYS A 730 23.32 8.97 -6.57
C CYS A 730 22.77 8.90 -8.00
N HIS A 731 21.96 9.88 -8.41
CA HIS A 731 21.47 9.98 -9.79
C HIS A 731 22.63 10.18 -10.77
N ILE A 732 23.54 11.12 -10.49
CA ILE A 732 24.74 11.36 -11.30
C ILE A 732 25.64 10.12 -11.35
N ALA A 733 25.88 9.43 -10.23
CA ALA A 733 26.65 8.19 -10.20
C ALA A 733 26.03 7.12 -11.12
N THR A 734 24.70 6.99 -11.10
CA THR A 734 23.96 6.06 -11.96
C THR A 734 24.08 6.44 -13.44
N CYS A 735 23.90 7.72 -13.78
CA CYS A 735 24.07 8.22 -15.15
C CYS A 735 25.50 8.02 -15.67
N LEU A 736 26.52 8.25 -14.83
CA LEU A 736 27.92 7.99 -15.18
C LEU A 736 28.19 6.49 -15.37
N ALA A 737 27.61 5.63 -14.53
CA ALA A 737 27.73 4.18 -14.67
C ALA A 737 27.20 3.71 -16.03
N VAL A 738 26.03 4.20 -16.43
CA VAL A 738 25.39 3.93 -17.73
C VAL A 738 26.19 4.54 -18.89
N LEU A 739 26.69 5.76 -18.72
CA LEU A 739 27.48 6.46 -19.73
C LEU A 739 28.78 5.69 -20.04
N PHE A 740 29.50 5.23 -19.01
CA PHE A 740 30.75 4.47 -19.15
C PHE A 740 30.56 2.99 -19.50
N GLU A 741 29.36 2.56 -19.91
CA GLU A 741 29.15 1.26 -20.54
C GLU A 741 30.09 1.05 -21.73
N ARG A 742 30.55 2.13 -22.38
CA ARG A 742 31.63 2.13 -23.37
C ARG A 742 32.67 3.19 -23.03
N PRO A 743 33.94 3.02 -23.47
CA PRO A 743 34.94 4.06 -23.28
C PRO A 743 34.57 5.35 -24.02
N ILE A 744 34.75 6.50 -23.37
CA ILE A 744 34.36 7.83 -23.89
C ILE A 744 35.56 8.79 -23.78
N ARG A 745 35.69 9.70 -24.76
CA ARG A 745 36.75 10.71 -24.71
C ARG A 745 36.41 11.78 -23.70
N MET A 746 37.38 12.17 -22.89
CA MET A 746 37.12 13.07 -21.75
C MET A 746 36.62 14.45 -22.18
N TRP A 747 37.10 15.00 -23.29
CA TRP A 747 36.64 16.27 -23.84
C TRP A 747 35.22 16.24 -24.44
N ASP A 748 34.66 15.05 -24.68
CA ASP A 748 33.30 14.88 -25.18
C ASP A 748 32.31 14.88 -24.01
N LEU A 749 32.81 14.58 -22.80
CA LEU A 749 32.06 14.51 -21.56
C LEU A 749 32.23 15.77 -20.69
N LEU A 750 33.46 16.28 -20.60
CA LEU A 750 33.87 17.35 -19.71
C LEU A 750 34.34 18.59 -20.48
N SER A 751 33.95 19.75 -19.96
CA SER A 751 34.49 21.04 -20.37
C SER A 751 35.73 21.36 -19.53
N PHE A 752 36.81 21.81 -20.18
CA PHE A 752 38.08 22.14 -19.54
C PHE A 752 38.42 23.62 -19.75
N PRO A 753 39.14 24.27 -18.80
CA PRO A 753 39.71 25.59 -19.05
C PRO A 753 40.68 25.55 -20.24
N LEU A 754 40.79 26.66 -20.97
CA LEU A 754 41.74 26.79 -22.07
C LEU A 754 43.18 27.07 -21.57
N PRO A 755 44.23 26.46 -22.16
CA PRO A 755 44.15 25.45 -23.23
C PRO A 755 43.72 24.07 -22.71
N THR A 756 42.84 23.41 -23.45
CA THR A 756 42.35 22.06 -23.11
C THR A 756 43.51 21.07 -22.99
N PRO A 757 43.57 20.24 -21.92
CA PRO A 757 44.63 19.26 -21.75
C PRO A 757 44.67 18.26 -22.91
N ARG A 758 45.88 17.97 -23.44
CA ARG A 758 46.02 17.03 -24.58
C ARG A 758 45.50 15.64 -24.29
N TRP A 759 45.63 15.18 -23.03
CA TRP A 759 45.12 13.88 -22.60
C TRP A 759 43.59 13.80 -22.64
N ALA A 760 42.88 14.93 -22.61
CA ALA A 760 41.42 14.95 -22.62
C ALA A 760 40.82 14.41 -23.95
N GLY A 761 41.61 14.40 -25.03
CA GLY A 761 41.21 13.78 -26.30
C GLY A 761 41.26 12.25 -26.31
N GLN A 762 41.83 11.62 -25.29
CA GLN A 762 41.91 10.15 -25.19
C GLN A 762 40.60 9.56 -24.67
N SER A 763 40.29 8.34 -25.13
CA SER A 763 39.19 7.55 -24.58
C SER A 763 39.54 7.03 -23.19
N SER A 764 38.57 7.07 -22.30
CA SER A 764 38.67 6.61 -20.92
C SER A 764 37.54 5.63 -20.59
N ALA A 765 37.80 4.71 -19.66
CA ALA A 765 36.82 3.80 -19.11
C ALA A 765 36.76 3.94 -17.59
N LEU A 766 35.55 3.84 -17.03
CA LEU A 766 35.36 3.65 -15.59
C LEU A 766 35.95 2.30 -15.20
N VAL A 767 36.68 2.23 -14.07
CA VAL A 767 37.30 0.99 -13.60
C VAL A 767 36.92 0.67 -12.16
N THR A 768 36.84 -0.62 -11.84
CA THR A 768 36.86 -1.12 -10.46
C THR A 768 38.27 -1.55 -10.08
N ARG A 769 38.57 -1.44 -8.79
CA ARG A 769 39.90 -1.72 -8.20
C ARG A 769 39.72 -2.74 -7.09
N GLN A 770 40.20 -3.97 -7.30
CA GLN A 770 40.10 -5.06 -6.34
C GLN A 770 41.50 -5.47 -5.88
N GLN A 771 41.72 -5.51 -4.57
CA GLN A 771 42.98 -6.00 -4.02
C GLN A 771 42.97 -7.54 -4.06
N THR A 772 43.93 -8.11 -4.80
CA THR A 772 44.09 -9.58 -4.89
C THR A 772 45.14 -10.12 -3.93
N SER A 773 46.07 -9.25 -3.53
CA SER A 773 47.08 -9.48 -2.50
C SER A 773 47.52 -8.14 -1.93
N LYS A 774 48.27 -8.13 -0.83
CA LYS A 774 48.81 -6.89 -0.23
C LYS A 774 49.57 -5.99 -1.20
N ILE A 775 50.04 -6.52 -2.33
CA ILE A 775 50.92 -5.82 -3.28
C ILE A 775 50.23 -5.62 -4.64
N MET A 776 49.26 -6.48 -5.01
CA MET A 776 48.69 -6.49 -6.36
C MET A 776 47.24 -6.01 -6.39
N LEU A 777 47.03 -4.89 -7.07
CA LEU A 777 45.72 -4.34 -7.37
C LEU A 777 45.28 -4.77 -8.77
N HIS A 778 44.14 -5.44 -8.87
CA HIS A 778 43.52 -5.79 -10.13
C HIS A 778 42.58 -4.66 -10.57
N ILE A 779 42.79 -4.15 -11.79
CA ILE A 779 42.01 -3.05 -12.36
C ILE A 779 41.21 -3.61 -13.51
N THR A 780 39.88 -3.49 -13.42
CA THR A 780 38.97 -4.02 -14.44
C THR A 780 38.07 -2.91 -14.96
N PRO A 781 37.91 -2.76 -16.29
CA PRO A 781 36.89 -1.88 -16.85
C PRO A 781 35.51 -2.25 -16.32
N PHE A 782 34.83 -1.28 -15.70
CA PHE A 782 33.47 -1.43 -15.26
C PHE A 782 32.53 -1.38 -16.46
N ARG A 783 31.55 -2.30 -16.47
CA ARG A 783 30.43 -2.32 -17.40
C ARG A 783 29.17 -2.46 -16.58
N PHE A 784 28.22 -1.56 -16.77
CA PHE A 784 26.97 -1.53 -16.03
C PHE A 784 26.17 -2.82 -16.26
N THR A 785 26.08 -3.29 -17.51
CA THR A 785 25.31 -4.49 -17.87
C THR A 785 25.96 -5.82 -17.48
N GLN A 786 27.29 -5.86 -17.33
CA GLN A 786 28.05 -7.10 -17.04
C GLN A 786 28.49 -7.19 -15.58
N ARG A 787 27.91 -6.34 -14.74
CA ARG A 787 28.43 -6.06 -13.41
C ARG A 787 28.43 -7.29 -12.50
N THR A 788 29.54 -7.57 -11.85
CA THR A 788 29.63 -8.66 -10.87
C THR A 788 29.30 -8.22 -9.44
N HIS A 789 29.28 -6.91 -9.20
CA HIS A 789 29.08 -6.31 -7.87
C HIS A 789 27.61 -6.03 -7.57
N ARG A 790 27.18 -6.18 -6.31
CA ARG A 790 25.81 -5.85 -5.86
C ARG A 790 25.58 -4.34 -5.65
N ALA A 791 26.55 -3.58 -5.14
CA ALA A 791 26.48 -2.11 -4.93
C ALA A 791 27.31 -1.30 -5.96
N LEU A 792 26.80 -0.15 -6.46
CA LEU A 792 27.52 0.72 -7.40
C LEU A 792 28.44 1.67 -6.65
N VAL A 793 28.04 2.02 -5.43
CA VAL A 793 28.63 3.06 -4.62
C VAL A 793 28.95 2.47 -3.26
N THR A 794 30.21 2.61 -2.81
CA THR A 794 30.56 2.41 -1.41
C THR A 794 30.26 3.69 -0.65
N ARG A 795 29.53 3.61 0.46
CA ARG A 795 29.30 4.78 1.32
C ARG A 795 30.46 4.91 2.30
N SER A 796 31.16 6.04 2.27
CA SER A 796 32.23 6.37 3.22
C SER A 796 31.72 7.40 4.23
N ARG A 797 31.64 7.00 5.50
CA ARG A 797 31.23 7.90 6.60
C ARG A 797 32.42 8.49 7.36
N ASN A 798 33.60 7.94 7.13
CA ASN A 798 34.84 8.35 7.77
C ASN A 798 36.04 8.05 6.84
N LEU A 799 37.23 8.52 7.23
CA LEU A 799 38.45 8.35 6.45
C LEU A 799 38.92 6.89 6.37
N SER A 800 38.59 6.04 7.36
CA SER A 800 38.93 4.61 7.31
C SER A 800 38.15 3.89 6.21
N ASP A 801 36.86 4.17 6.08
CA ASP A 801 36.03 3.60 5.00
C ASP A 801 36.58 4.02 3.63
N LEU A 802 37.00 5.29 3.50
CA LEU A 802 37.58 5.81 2.27
C LEU A 802 38.93 5.17 1.97
N ALA A 803 39.80 5.03 2.98
CA ALA A 803 41.10 4.37 2.83
C ALA A 803 40.93 2.92 2.33
N ALA A 804 40.03 2.16 2.95
CA ALA A 804 39.73 0.78 2.56
C ALA A 804 39.26 0.68 1.10
N TRP A 805 38.44 1.64 0.63
CA TRP A 805 38.02 1.69 -0.77
C TRP A 805 39.19 2.08 -1.71
N LEU A 806 40.03 3.04 -1.32
CA LEU A 806 41.22 3.46 -2.08
C LEU A 806 42.31 2.36 -2.14
N GLU A 807 42.40 1.49 -1.16
CA GLU A 807 43.30 0.33 -1.18
C GLU A 807 42.77 -0.81 -2.07
N GLY A 808 41.46 -0.83 -2.34
CA GLY A 808 40.76 -1.80 -3.17
C GLY A 808 40.07 -2.86 -2.32
N SER A 809 38.87 -2.57 -1.83
CA SER A 809 38.09 -3.52 -1.03
C SER A 809 37.71 -4.79 -1.81
N GLU A 810 37.39 -5.87 -1.09
CA GLU A 810 36.91 -7.13 -1.70
C GLU A 810 35.65 -6.92 -2.55
N GLU A 811 34.80 -5.97 -2.18
CA GLU A 811 33.53 -5.65 -2.86
C GLU A 811 33.70 -4.68 -4.07
N SER A 812 34.89 -4.10 -4.24
CA SER A 812 35.33 -3.19 -5.32
C SER A 812 34.24 -2.47 -6.13
N THR A 813 33.50 -1.55 -5.50
CA THR A 813 32.51 -0.73 -6.21
C THR A 813 33.19 0.31 -7.11
N PRO A 814 32.59 0.68 -8.26
CA PRO A 814 33.18 1.67 -9.17
C PRO A 814 33.19 3.10 -8.59
N PHE A 815 32.30 3.40 -7.64
CA PHE A 815 32.22 4.71 -6.99
C PHE A 815 32.36 4.57 -5.47
N VAL A 816 32.83 5.64 -4.83
CA VAL A 816 32.64 5.90 -3.40
C VAL A 816 31.97 7.25 -3.22
N LEU A 817 31.04 7.34 -2.27
CA LEU A 817 30.39 8.58 -1.87
C LEU A 817 30.88 8.94 -0.47
N HIS A 818 31.64 10.03 -0.37
CA HIS A 818 32.23 10.49 0.88
C HIS A 818 31.50 11.74 1.37
N SER A 819 30.90 11.63 2.55
CA SER A 819 30.19 12.74 3.19
C SER A 819 31.20 13.72 3.81
N THR A 820 31.05 15.02 3.51
CA THR A 820 31.89 16.10 4.04
C THR A 820 31.02 17.16 4.69
N ASP A 821 31.62 18.06 5.47
CA ASP A 821 30.91 19.22 6.03
C ASP A 821 30.30 20.13 4.95
N SER A 822 30.87 20.09 3.74
CA SER A 822 30.45 20.90 2.59
C SER A 822 29.47 20.18 1.65
N GLY A 823 29.00 18.99 2.03
CA GLY A 823 28.13 18.13 1.21
C GLY A 823 28.81 16.84 0.77
N GLU A 824 28.23 16.16 -0.22
CA GLU A 824 28.70 14.86 -0.70
C GLU A 824 29.73 15.01 -1.82
N VAL A 825 30.81 14.21 -1.78
CA VAL A 825 31.82 14.12 -2.85
C VAL A 825 31.84 12.70 -3.42
N LEU A 826 31.50 12.57 -4.70
CA LEU A 826 31.56 11.32 -5.44
C LEU A 826 32.97 11.11 -5.98
N MET A 827 33.61 10.00 -5.64
CA MET A 827 34.96 9.68 -6.11
C MET A 827 34.95 8.38 -6.92
N PHE A 828 35.72 8.36 -8.01
CA PHE A 828 35.89 7.19 -8.88
C PHE A 828 37.21 7.25 -9.64
N CYS A 829 37.60 6.13 -10.25
CA CYS A 829 38.84 6.03 -11.03
C CYS A 829 38.53 5.82 -12.51
N LEU A 830 39.26 6.52 -13.38
CA LEU A 830 39.20 6.34 -14.82
C LEU A 830 40.54 5.81 -15.35
N GLN A 831 40.47 4.92 -16.33
CA GLN A 831 41.61 4.39 -17.07
C GLN A 831 41.58 4.90 -18.51
N MET A 832 42.66 5.52 -18.96
CA MET A 832 42.84 5.92 -20.35
C MET A 832 43.34 4.75 -21.22
N GLU A 833 43.23 4.91 -22.55
CA GLU A 833 43.69 3.93 -23.53
C GLU A 833 45.16 3.48 -23.33
N GLY A 834 46.01 4.35 -22.75
CA GLY A 834 47.41 4.09 -22.43
C GLY A 834 47.71 3.39 -21.10
N THR A 835 46.72 2.77 -20.44
CA THR A 835 46.78 2.21 -19.07
C THR A 835 46.94 3.25 -17.95
N GLU A 836 47.03 4.52 -18.30
CA GLU A 836 47.17 5.61 -17.35
C GLU A 836 45.88 5.78 -16.54
N LEU A 837 46.03 6.08 -15.25
CA LEU A 837 44.92 6.22 -14.30
C LEU A 837 44.85 7.61 -13.71
N PHE A 838 43.65 8.03 -13.35
CA PHE A 838 43.46 9.18 -12.48
C PHE A 838 42.17 9.04 -11.67
N TRP A 839 42.16 9.73 -10.55
CA TRP A 839 40.99 9.91 -9.69
C TRP A 839 40.15 11.06 -10.21
N VAL A 840 38.84 10.92 -10.07
CA VAL A 840 37.89 12.00 -10.26
C VAL A 840 37.21 12.27 -8.93
N PHE A 841 37.29 13.51 -8.45
CA PHE A 841 36.50 14.00 -7.32
C PHE A 841 35.41 14.88 -7.89
N LEU A 842 34.16 14.44 -7.77
CA LEU A 842 33.01 15.09 -8.35
C LEU A 842 32.11 15.63 -7.24
N LYS A 843 31.77 16.91 -7.35
CA LYS A 843 30.77 17.55 -6.50
C LYS A 843 29.63 18.08 -7.35
N VAL A 844 28.41 17.80 -6.93
CA VAL A 844 27.21 18.38 -7.53
C VAL A 844 26.94 19.69 -6.83
N ALA A 845 26.84 20.77 -7.59
CA ALA A 845 26.54 22.08 -7.06
C ALA A 845 25.14 22.50 -7.52
N THR A 846 24.24 22.74 -6.57
CA THR A 846 22.83 23.08 -6.84
C THR A 846 22.58 24.54 -6.48
N HIS A 847 21.96 25.30 -7.37
CA HIS A 847 21.40 26.63 -7.05
C HIS A 847 19.87 26.54 -6.90
N ALA A 848 19.32 27.36 -6.00
CA ALA A 848 17.89 27.37 -5.66
C ALA A 848 17.01 28.03 -6.73
N SER A 849 17.60 28.85 -7.57
CA SER A 849 17.00 29.50 -8.75
C SER A 849 17.88 29.12 -9.95
N GLY A 850 17.32 29.00 -11.15
CA GLY A 850 18.09 28.71 -12.38
C GLY A 850 19.07 29.84 -12.79
N GLU A 851 19.59 30.57 -11.81
CA GLU A 851 20.65 31.55 -11.91
C GLU A 851 21.97 30.87 -12.28
N GLU A 852 22.81 31.61 -12.97
CA GLU A 852 24.17 31.19 -13.26
C GLU A 852 24.96 31.07 -11.97
N MET A 853 25.70 29.98 -11.83
CA MET A 853 26.60 29.78 -10.70
C MET A 853 27.69 30.84 -10.76
N SER A 854 27.90 31.58 -9.67
CA SER A 854 28.94 32.58 -9.68
C SER A 854 30.32 31.90 -9.78
N PRO A 855 31.30 32.55 -10.41
CA PRO A 855 32.66 32.00 -10.47
C PRO A 855 33.29 31.78 -9.10
N SER A 856 32.87 32.56 -8.10
CA SER A 856 33.31 32.41 -6.71
C SER A 856 32.78 31.12 -6.10
N ASP A 857 31.49 30.81 -6.31
CA ASP A 857 30.87 29.57 -5.81
C ASP A 857 31.53 28.35 -6.44
N LEU A 858 31.83 28.44 -7.74
CA LEU A 858 32.54 27.39 -8.46
C LEU A 858 33.97 27.21 -7.94
N ALA A 859 34.69 28.30 -7.70
CA ALA A 859 36.03 28.27 -7.10
C ALA A 859 36.01 27.62 -5.71
N GLN A 860 35.04 27.97 -4.88
CA GLN A 860 34.85 27.38 -3.55
C GLN A 860 34.56 25.88 -3.64
N CYS A 861 33.76 25.44 -4.62
CA CYS A 861 33.52 24.01 -4.85
C CYS A 861 34.83 23.28 -5.19
N TYR A 862 35.66 23.81 -6.09
CA TYR A 862 36.96 23.22 -6.41
C TYR A 862 37.95 23.21 -5.25
N GLU A 863 37.96 24.27 -4.44
CA GLU A 863 38.80 24.36 -3.25
C GLU A 863 38.37 23.32 -2.20
N SER A 864 37.06 23.16 -1.98
CA SER A 864 36.53 22.16 -1.05
C SER A 864 36.85 20.71 -1.43
N MET A 865 37.14 20.45 -2.71
CA MET A 865 37.56 19.14 -3.22
C MET A 865 39.08 18.98 -3.33
N ASP A 866 39.89 19.99 -2.97
CA ASP A 866 41.34 19.84 -2.99
C ASP A 866 41.77 18.81 -1.94
N PRO A 867 42.51 17.75 -2.30
CA PRO A 867 42.95 16.75 -1.32
C PRO A 867 43.71 17.36 -0.13
N ALA A 868 44.41 18.48 -0.32
CA ALA A 868 45.11 19.16 0.76
C ALA A 868 44.16 19.87 1.74
N VAL A 869 42.98 20.30 1.27
CA VAL A 869 41.96 21.00 2.07
C VAL A 869 40.97 20.00 2.66
N LEU A 870 40.41 19.14 1.82
CA LEU A 870 39.42 18.12 2.16
C LEU A 870 39.90 17.18 3.28
N PHE A 871 41.22 16.95 3.33
CA PHE A 871 41.85 16.04 4.29
C PHE A 871 42.83 16.74 5.25
N ALA A 872 42.73 18.07 5.43
CA ALA A 872 43.64 18.86 6.26
C ALA A 872 43.47 18.64 7.77
N ASN A 873 42.22 18.49 8.24
CA ASN A 873 41.86 18.50 9.66
C ASN A 873 41.96 17.12 10.34
N LYS A 874 43.04 16.39 10.11
CA LYS A 874 43.20 15.03 10.64
C LYS A 874 43.78 15.00 12.05
N LYS A 875 43.36 13.98 12.82
CA LYS A 875 44.10 13.55 14.01
C LYS A 875 45.26 12.67 13.57
N ASP A 876 46.33 12.60 14.36
CA ASP A 876 47.55 11.82 14.04
C ASP A 876 47.28 10.32 13.76
N ASP A 877 46.14 9.78 14.19
CA ASP A 877 45.73 8.37 14.02
C ASP A 877 44.96 8.09 12.71
N ASP A 878 44.63 9.11 11.90
CA ASP A 878 43.85 8.92 10.66
C ASP A 878 44.71 8.32 9.52
N PRO A 879 44.17 7.41 8.70
CA PRO A 879 44.89 6.84 7.58
C PRO A 879 45.38 7.93 6.60
N ASP A 880 46.59 7.75 6.07
CA ASP A 880 47.20 8.68 5.13
C ASP A 880 46.59 8.54 3.72
N ILE A 881 45.34 9.01 3.59
CA ILE A 881 44.62 9.14 2.32
C ILE A 881 45.45 9.85 1.26
N VAL A 882 46.25 10.85 1.65
CA VAL A 882 47.06 11.62 0.71
C VAL A 882 48.17 10.74 0.12
N SER A 883 48.80 9.89 0.93
CA SER A 883 49.73 8.87 0.44
C SER A 883 49.04 7.86 -0.47
N LEU A 884 47.84 7.38 -0.13
CA LEU A 884 47.07 6.45 -0.97
C LEU A 884 46.73 7.05 -2.34
N LEU A 885 46.32 8.33 -2.40
CA LEU A 885 46.08 9.04 -3.65
C LEU A 885 47.37 9.19 -4.48
N LYS A 886 48.48 9.57 -3.83
CA LYS A 886 49.80 9.65 -4.47
C LYS A 886 50.29 8.29 -4.96
N GLY A 887 49.88 7.19 -4.33
CA GLY A 887 50.23 5.82 -4.66
C GLY A 887 49.54 5.25 -5.89
N LEU A 888 48.67 6.01 -6.58
CA LEU A 888 48.01 5.53 -7.79
C LEU A 888 49.06 5.13 -8.86
N PRO A 889 49.01 3.91 -9.43
CA PRO A 889 49.94 3.48 -10.46
C PRO A 889 49.66 4.17 -11.79
N ASN A 890 50.70 4.38 -12.62
CA ASN A 890 50.60 4.96 -13.96
C ASN A 890 49.74 6.24 -14.03
N LYS A 891 49.98 7.20 -13.11
CA LYS A 891 49.19 8.44 -13.06
C LYS A 891 49.19 9.20 -14.38
N CYS A 892 48.01 9.63 -14.83
CA CYS A 892 47.84 10.47 -16.01
C CYS A 892 48.60 11.81 -15.84
N PRO A 893 49.54 12.14 -16.74
CA PRO A 893 50.29 13.39 -16.67
C PRO A 893 49.35 14.58 -16.90
N GLY A 894 49.19 15.42 -15.88
CA GLY A 894 48.32 16.61 -15.94
C GLY A 894 47.12 16.61 -14.98
N THR A 895 47.03 15.63 -14.09
CA THR A 895 46.03 15.53 -13.01
C THR A 895 46.57 15.97 -11.63
N GLY A 896 47.65 16.77 -11.63
CA GLY A 896 48.28 17.28 -10.41
C GLY A 896 49.06 16.22 -9.62
N PRO A 897 49.62 16.59 -8.45
CA PRO A 897 50.50 15.72 -7.66
C PRO A 897 49.77 14.51 -7.03
N TYR A 898 48.47 14.65 -6.79
CA TYR A 898 47.60 13.61 -6.23
C TYR A 898 46.97 12.70 -7.29
N GLY A 899 47.14 13.01 -8.58
CA GLY A 899 46.46 12.31 -9.66
C GLY A 899 44.94 12.48 -9.63
N VAL A 900 44.45 13.65 -9.21
CA VAL A 900 43.02 13.95 -8.98
C VAL A 900 42.56 15.04 -9.96
N LEU A 901 41.52 14.73 -10.73
CA LEU A 901 40.73 15.68 -11.47
C LEU A 901 39.52 16.10 -10.63
N ARG A 902 39.38 17.39 -10.33
CA ARG A 902 38.22 17.93 -9.62
C ARG A 902 37.15 18.35 -10.62
N VAL A 903 35.94 17.83 -10.46
CA VAL A 903 34.84 18.03 -11.40
C VAL A 903 33.66 18.62 -10.66
N VAL A 904 33.09 19.71 -11.19
CA VAL A 904 31.82 20.24 -10.70
C VAL A 904 30.72 19.95 -11.72
N VAL A 905 29.57 19.51 -11.22
CA VAL A 905 28.32 19.42 -11.99
C VAL A 905 27.45 20.61 -11.58
N PRO A 906 27.35 21.67 -12.40
CA PRO A 906 26.43 22.77 -12.14
C PRO A 906 25.01 22.28 -12.47
N PHE A 907 24.35 21.70 -11.47
CA PHE A 907 23.04 21.08 -11.66
C PHE A 907 21.97 22.17 -11.75
N ASN A 908 21.30 22.27 -12.90
CA ASN A 908 20.31 23.31 -13.20
C ASN A 908 20.89 24.75 -13.25
N ALA A 909 22.19 24.90 -13.56
CA ALA A 909 22.83 26.19 -13.72
C ALA A 909 23.73 26.21 -14.97
N ASN A 910 23.75 27.33 -15.69
CA ASN A 910 24.72 27.58 -16.75
C ASN A 910 26.01 28.14 -16.14
N THR A 911 27.16 27.75 -16.69
CA THR A 911 28.46 28.21 -16.19
C THR A 911 29.51 28.17 -17.29
N ASP A 912 30.33 29.22 -17.39
CA ASP A 912 31.51 29.24 -18.27
C ASP A 912 32.77 28.91 -17.47
N ILE A 913 33.47 27.84 -17.87
CA ILE A 913 34.73 27.42 -17.23
C ILE A 913 35.94 28.27 -17.65
N ASN A 914 35.81 29.11 -18.67
CA ASN A 914 36.93 29.85 -19.27
C ASN A 914 37.32 31.13 -18.51
N GLU A 915 36.76 31.38 -17.34
CA GLU A 915 37.19 32.51 -16.54
C GLU A 915 38.65 32.41 -16.11
N ARG A 916 39.36 33.54 -16.18
CA ARG A 916 40.81 33.64 -15.94
C ARG A 916 41.23 33.17 -14.54
N SER A 917 40.33 33.21 -13.57
CA SER A 917 40.53 32.77 -12.19
C SER A 917 40.88 31.29 -12.08
N PHE A 918 40.38 30.43 -12.96
CA PHE A 918 40.59 28.98 -12.90
C PHE A 918 41.90 28.52 -13.55
N VAL A 919 42.41 29.28 -14.54
CA VAL A 919 43.61 28.94 -15.31
C VAL A 919 44.91 29.21 -14.51
N ALA A 920 44.89 30.14 -13.56
CA ALA A 920 46.09 30.65 -12.91
C ALA A 920 46.76 29.69 -11.91
N ASN A 921 46.05 28.69 -11.38
CA ASN A 921 46.53 27.90 -10.24
C ASN A 921 47.09 26.51 -10.59
N GLY A 922 47.24 26.17 -11.89
CA GLY A 922 47.77 24.84 -12.30
C GLY A 922 46.92 23.66 -11.82
N ASN A 923 45.68 23.94 -11.40
CA ASN A 923 44.76 23.00 -10.80
C ASN A 923 44.03 22.21 -11.89
N SER A 924 44.04 20.88 -11.79
CA SER A 924 43.27 20.00 -12.67
C SER A 924 41.79 20.07 -12.33
N VAL A 925 41.07 20.96 -13.01
CA VAL A 925 39.63 21.20 -12.83
C VAL A 925 38.87 21.01 -14.15
N ALA A 926 37.60 20.61 -14.06
CA ALA A 926 36.70 20.46 -15.20
C ALA A 926 35.22 20.63 -14.79
N LEU A 927 34.36 20.92 -15.77
CA LEU A 927 32.90 20.96 -15.61
C LEU A 927 32.27 19.77 -16.34
N LEU A 928 31.27 19.14 -15.73
CA LEU A 928 30.40 18.15 -16.38
C LEU A 928 29.04 18.79 -16.67
N SER A 929 28.74 19.03 -17.95
CA SER A 929 27.45 19.58 -18.38
C SER A 929 26.35 18.52 -18.29
N THR A 930 25.21 18.88 -17.69
CA THR A 930 24.01 18.03 -17.65
C THR A 930 23.46 17.76 -19.05
N ASP A 931 23.57 18.71 -19.98
CA ASP A 931 23.13 18.54 -21.37
C ASP A 931 23.99 17.53 -22.14
N VAL A 932 25.28 17.49 -21.83
CA VAL A 932 26.19 16.48 -22.37
C VAL A 932 25.80 15.11 -21.82
N LEU A 933 25.64 15.01 -20.50
CA LEU A 933 25.25 13.76 -19.84
C LEU A 933 23.90 13.25 -20.38
N GLN A 934 22.91 14.14 -20.56
CA GLN A 934 21.58 13.81 -21.09
C GLN A 934 21.64 13.27 -22.52
N ARG A 935 22.42 13.92 -23.40
CA ARG A 935 22.61 13.48 -24.79
C ARG A 935 23.21 12.08 -24.87
N TYR A 936 24.19 11.78 -24.03
CA TYR A 936 24.83 10.47 -23.99
C TYR A 936 23.92 9.39 -23.40
N VAL A 937 23.26 9.68 -22.28
CA VAL A 937 22.36 8.72 -21.64
C VAL A 937 21.16 8.42 -22.54
N SER A 938 20.57 9.45 -23.18
CA SER A 938 19.46 9.26 -24.13
C SER A 938 19.88 8.54 -25.41
N GLY A 939 21.14 8.70 -25.85
CA GLY A 939 21.71 8.04 -27.02
C GLY A 939 22.13 6.59 -26.76
N ASN A 940 22.55 6.28 -25.53
CA ASN A 940 22.83 4.92 -25.09
C ASN A 940 21.49 4.20 -24.86
N GLN A 941 21.06 3.42 -25.85
CA GLN A 941 19.90 2.53 -25.77
C GLN A 941 20.10 1.37 -24.76
N ILE A 942 20.56 1.65 -23.53
CA ILE A 942 20.32 0.71 -22.45
C ILE A 942 18.80 0.70 -22.29
N VAL A 943 18.17 -0.37 -22.78
CA VAL A 943 16.75 -0.63 -22.55
C VAL A 943 16.59 -0.58 -21.04
N GLY A 944 15.76 0.31 -20.50
CA GLY A 944 15.72 0.46 -19.06
C GLY A 944 15.18 -0.80 -18.36
N GLU A 945 14.70 -1.80 -19.11
CA GLU A 945 14.45 -3.15 -18.58
C GLU A 945 15.74 -3.67 -17.93
N ALA A 946 16.91 -3.40 -18.53
CA ALA A 946 18.20 -3.70 -17.95
C ALA A 946 18.45 -2.92 -16.64
N ILE A 947 18.03 -1.67 -16.54
CA ILE A 947 18.14 -0.89 -15.28
C ILE A 947 17.26 -1.50 -14.19
N ALA A 948 16.01 -1.82 -14.50
CA ALA A 948 15.11 -2.48 -13.55
C ALA A 948 15.67 -3.84 -13.11
N GLN A 949 16.28 -4.59 -14.03
CA GLN A 949 16.96 -5.84 -13.73
C GLN A 949 18.18 -5.63 -12.82
N GLU A 950 18.97 -4.57 -13.04
CA GLU A 950 20.12 -4.25 -12.18
C GLU A 950 19.68 -3.80 -10.78
N VAL A 951 18.55 -3.10 -10.64
CA VAL A 951 17.96 -2.80 -9.32
C VAL A 951 17.58 -4.10 -8.60
N LEU A 952 16.89 -5.02 -9.30
CA LEU A 952 16.52 -6.32 -8.73
C LEU A 952 17.75 -7.17 -8.41
N PHE A 953 18.78 -7.15 -9.25
CA PHE A 953 20.04 -7.83 -8.97
C PHE A 953 20.75 -7.23 -7.75
N ALA A 954 20.76 -5.92 -7.59
CA ALA A 954 21.33 -5.26 -6.42
C ALA A 954 20.65 -5.72 -5.12
N LEU A 955 19.31 -5.84 -5.14
CA LEU A 955 18.51 -6.21 -3.97
C LEU A 955 18.48 -7.72 -3.69
N THR A 956 18.46 -8.56 -4.73
CA THR A 956 18.31 -10.03 -4.61
C THR A 956 19.63 -10.78 -4.71
N GLY A 957 20.60 -10.23 -5.45
CA GLY A 957 21.86 -10.87 -5.86
C GLY A 957 21.76 -11.92 -6.96
N GLU A 958 20.64 -12.00 -7.68
CA GLU A 958 20.41 -13.07 -8.63
C GLU A 958 20.25 -12.53 -10.07
N ARG A 959 21.13 -12.99 -10.98
CA ARG A 959 21.11 -12.61 -12.41
C ARG A 959 20.40 -13.62 -13.32
N GLU A 960 20.48 -14.92 -13.01
CA GLU A 960 20.27 -16.02 -13.97
C GLU A 960 18.83 -16.20 -14.50
N PHE A 961 17.85 -15.44 -14.01
CA PHE A 961 16.45 -15.81 -14.16
C PHE A 961 15.80 -15.45 -15.49
N LEU A 962 16.39 -14.58 -16.31
CA LEU A 962 15.69 -14.01 -17.48
C LEU A 962 15.98 -14.74 -18.79
N GLY A 963 17.12 -15.45 -18.89
CA GLY A 963 17.42 -16.29 -20.04
C GLY A 963 16.49 -17.51 -20.15
N GLN A 964 16.03 -18.04 -19.02
CA GLN A 964 15.19 -19.24 -18.97
C GLN A 964 13.68 -18.94 -18.95
N TYR A 965 13.28 -17.76 -18.48
CA TYR A 965 11.89 -17.34 -18.36
C TYR A 965 11.57 -16.08 -19.16
N SER A 966 12.24 -15.86 -20.31
CA SER A 966 11.54 -15.22 -21.41
C SER A 966 10.22 -15.97 -21.52
N LEU A 967 9.12 -15.30 -21.16
CA LEU A 967 7.77 -15.77 -21.39
C LEU A 967 7.58 -15.74 -22.92
N SER A 968 8.32 -16.61 -23.61
CA SER A 968 8.09 -16.91 -25.00
C SER A 968 6.63 -17.32 -25.12
N ASP A 969 6.07 -17.10 -26.29
CA ASP A 969 4.69 -17.43 -26.66
C ASP A 969 4.25 -18.86 -26.31
N THR A 970 5.13 -19.74 -25.82
CA THR A 970 4.76 -21.06 -25.28
C THR A 970 3.97 -21.01 -23.96
N PHE A 971 4.15 -20.02 -23.08
CA PHE A 971 3.27 -19.89 -21.90
C PHE A 971 1.91 -19.27 -22.28
N ARG A 972 1.90 -18.37 -23.28
CA ARG A 972 0.67 -17.85 -23.92
C ARG A 972 0.00 -18.85 -24.87
N GLY A 973 0.69 -19.88 -25.35
CA GLY A 973 0.16 -20.80 -26.37
C GLY A 973 -0.34 -22.14 -25.83
N ARG A 974 0.14 -22.60 -24.66
CA ARG A 974 -0.21 -23.93 -24.11
C ARG A 974 -1.41 -23.94 -23.16
N LEU A 975 -1.96 -22.77 -22.81
CA LEU A 975 -3.16 -22.64 -21.98
C LEU A 975 -4.41 -22.17 -22.76
N TYR A 976 -4.30 -22.01 -24.08
CA TYR A 976 -5.42 -21.57 -24.92
C TYR A 976 -5.88 -22.68 -25.86
N ARG A 977 -6.87 -23.44 -25.39
CA ARG A 977 -7.97 -23.94 -26.22
C ARG A 977 -9.23 -23.95 -25.36
N HIS A 978 -9.93 -22.81 -25.32
CA HIS A 978 -11.29 -22.74 -24.81
C HIS A 978 -12.26 -22.91 -25.99
N PRO A 979 -13.29 -23.77 -25.94
CA PRO A 979 -13.98 -24.28 -27.15
C PRO A 979 -14.95 -23.30 -27.84
N TRP A 980 -14.92 -22.01 -27.50
CA TRP A 980 -15.96 -21.05 -27.91
C TRP A 980 -15.52 -20.05 -29.00
N TRP A 981 -14.26 -20.06 -29.43
CA TRP A 981 -13.74 -19.11 -30.43
C TRP A 981 -13.73 -19.61 -31.88
N ASP A 982 -14.02 -20.89 -32.14
CA ASP A 982 -13.93 -21.46 -33.49
C ASP A 982 -15.14 -21.16 -34.41
N ASN A 983 -16.14 -20.38 -33.97
CA ASN A 983 -17.40 -20.19 -34.71
C ASN A 983 -17.77 -18.72 -35.02
N VAL A 984 -16.82 -17.78 -35.03
CA VAL A 984 -17.09 -16.40 -35.49
C VAL A 984 -16.59 -16.24 -36.93
N PRO A 985 -17.43 -15.86 -37.90
CA PRO A 985 -16.98 -15.61 -39.27
C PRO A 985 -16.10 -14.34 -39.32
N GLU A 986 -14.92 -14.45 -39.93
CA GLU A 986 -14.03 -13.31 -40.18
C GLU A 986 -14.72 -12.27 -41.09
N ALA A 987 -14.66 -11.00 -40.68
CA ALA A 987 -15.12 -9.86 -41.49
C ALA A 987 -14.11 -9.54 -42.61
N PRO A 988 -14.56 -9.10 -43.80
CA PRO A 988 -13.68 -8.87 -44.94
C PRO A 988 -12.84 -7.60 -44.76
N GLN A 989 -11.53 -7.72 -44.98
CA GLN A 989 -10.61 -6.58 -44.97
C GLN A 989 -10.77 -5.70 -46.22
N PRO A 990 -10.62 -4.36 -46.09
CA PRO A 990 -10.63 -3.45 -47.23
C PRO A 990 -9.28 -3.40 -47.95
N SER A 991 -9.35 -3.31 -49.27
CA SER A 991 -8.26 -3.25 -50.24
C SER A 991 -7.38 -2.01 -50.05
N GLN A 992 -6.06 -2.22 -49.96
CA GLN A 992 -5.07 -1.14 -50.03
C GLN A 992 -4.76 -0.79 -51.49
N ALA A 993 -4.90 0.50 -51.80
CA ALA A 993 -4.49 1.11 -53.06
C ALA A 993 -2.98 1.42 -53.07
N SER A 994 -2.40 1.25 -54.24
CA SER A 994 -1.00 1.44 -54.62
C SER A 994 -0.47 2.86 -54.44
N SER A 995 0.77 2.99 -53.98
CA SER A 995 1.66 4.04 -54.50
C SER A 995 3.11 3.57 -54.54
N SER A 996 3.64 3.59 -55.76
CA SER A 996 5.02 3.33 -56.14
C SER A 996 5.91 4.54 -55.88
N LEU A 997 7.15 4.34 -55.45
CA LEU A 997 8.34 5.06 -55.95
C LEU A 997 9.63 4.41 -55.38
N ARG A 998 10.44 3.84 -56.28
CA ARG A 998 11.81 3.34 -56.03
C ARG A 998 12.81 4.51 -56.01
N PRO A 999 13.99 4.31 -55.41
CA PRO A 999 15.18 4.38 -56.26
C PRO A 999 16.27 3.31 -56.00
N LYS A 1000 16.70 2.75 -57.14
CA LYS A 1000 18.06 2.38 -57.62
C LYS A 1000 19.04 1.62 -56.71
N ALA A 1001 19.34 0.41 -57.19
CA ALA A 1001 20.41 -0.50 -56.77
C ALA A 1001 21.80 -0.15 -57.34
N LYS A 1002 22.85 -0.62 -56.65
CA LYS A 1002 24.14 -1.21 -57.15
C LYS A 1002 25.08 -1.48 -55.94
N PRO A 1003 26.15 -2.29 -56.05
CA PRO A 1003 26.26 -3.65 -56.58
C PRO A 1003 26.97 -4.62 -55.59
N LYS A 1004 26.75 -5.94 -55.75
CA LYS A 1004 27.55 -6.99 -55.09
C LYS A 1004 28.96 -7.09 -55.71
N PRO A 1005 29.99 -7.44 -54.93
CA PRO A 1005 31.17 -8.10 -55.46
C PRO A 1005 31.22 -9.59 -55.10
N THR A 1006 31.87 -10.28 -56.02
CA THR A 1006 32.03 -11.70 -56.30
C THR A 1006 33.02 -12.43 -55.38
N LYS A 1007 32.81 -13.74 -55.24
CA LYS A 1007 33.77 -14.72 -54.70
C LYS A 1007 34.94 -14.96 -55.66
N ALA A 1008 36.13 -15.19 -55.12
CA ALA A 1008 37.17 -16.02 -55.73
C ALA A 1008 38.05 -16.68 -54.64
N ALA A 1009 38.49 -17.91 -54.93
CA ALA A 1009 39.28 -18.83 -54.11
C ALA A 1009 40.72 -18.32 -53.85
N THR A 1010 41.61 -18.90 -53.02
CA THR A 1010 42.14 -20.28 -53.09
C THR A 1010 43.14 -20.56 -51.94
N THR A 1011 43.29 -21.86 -51.60
CA THR A 1011 44.50 -22.60 -51.09
C THR A 1011 45.01 -22.54 -49.64
N ALA A 1012 44.69 -23.61 -48.90
CA ALA A 1012 45.56 -24.63 -48.27
C ALA A 1012 46.91 -24.26 -47.60
N ALA A 1013 47.05 -24.63 -46.31
CA ALA A 1013 48.27 -25.25 -45.75
C ALA A 1013 47.98 -26.10 -44.50
N LYS A 1014 48.40 -27.37 -44.55
CA LYS A 1014 48.46 -28.37 -43.47
C LYS A 1014 49.60 -28.07 -42.48
N ARG A 1015 49.40 -28.30 -41.17
CA ARG A 1015 50.43 -28.90 -40.26
C ARG A 1015 49.81 -29.32 -38.92
N LYS A 1016 49.56 -30.62 -38.71
CA LYS A 1016 50.40 -31.63 -38.03
C LYS A 1016 50.39 -31.51 -36.49
N ARG A 1017 49.45 -32.21 -35.85
CA ARG A 1017 49.53 -32.69 -34.46
C ARG A 1017 50.66 -33.72 -34.36
N ARG A 1018 51.48 -33.63 -33.32
CA ARG A 1018 52.36 -34.69 -32.85
C ARG A 1018 52.13 -34.92 -31.36
N SER A 1019 52.00 -36.19 -31.04
CA SER A 1019 51.84 -36.84 -29.75
C SER A 1019 53.17 -37.32 -29.17
N ALA A 1020 53.12 -37.70 -27.88
CA ALA A 1020 54.03 -38.57 -27.12
C ALA A 1020 55.30 -37.87 -26.56
N THR A 1021 55.82 -38.19 -25.36
CA THR A 1021 55.74 -39.43 -24.57
C THR A 1021 56.16 -39.19 -23.10
N ALA A 1022 55.73 -40.10 -22.22
CA ALA A 1022 56.03 -40.27 -20.80
C ALA A 1022 57.48 -40.74 -20.47
N VAL A 1023 57.83 -40.76 -19.18
CA VAL A 1023 58.58 -41.77 -18.36
C VAL A 1023 58.77 -41.12 -16.95
N ASP A 1024 58.15 -41.63 -15.87
CA ASP A 1024 58.63 -42.68 -14.92
C ASP A 1024 59.76 -42.16 -14.00
N GLU A 1025 59.96 -42.46 -12.72
CA GLU A 1025 59.40 -43.36 -11.71
C GLU A 1025 60.09 -42.95 -10.37
N GLY A 1026 59.53 -43.22 -9.18
CA GLY A 1026 60.22 -42.90 -7.92
C GLY A 1026 59.48 -43.27 -6.64
N LEU A 1027 59.55 -44.56 -6.29
CA LEU A 1027 59.11 -45.20 -5.05
C LEU A 1027 59.85 -44.71 -3.78
N GLY A 1028 59.16 -44.77 -2.64
CA GLY A 1028 59.77 -44.75 -1.30
C GLY A 1028 58.75 -44.97 -0.19
N GLN A 1029 58.60 -46.23 0.24
CA GLN A 1029 57.90 -46.66 1.47
C GLN A 1029 58.89 -46.81 2.64
N THR A 1030 58.34 -47.10 3.84
CA THR A 1030 58.94 -47.42 5.15
C THR A 1030 59.20 -46.19 6.05
N GLY A 1031 58.83 -46.15 7.34
CA GLY A 1031 58.14 -47.07 8.26
C GLY A 1031 58.28 -46.54 9.70
N GLU A 1032 57.33 -46.93 10.58
CA GLU A 1032 57.43 -47.05 12.06
C GLU A 1032 57.73 -45.78 12.89
N ALA A 1033 57.47 -45.67 14.20
CA ALA A 1033 56.46 -46.10 15.18
C ALA A 1033 56.94 -45.46 16.53
N GLU A 1034 56.04 -45.28 17.50
CA GLU A 1034 56.32 -44.96 18.93
C GLU A 1034 56.78 -43.51 19.21
N ASP A 1035 56.34 -42.76 20.24
CA ASP A 1035 55.87 -43.11 21.58
C ASP A 1035 54.95 -42.04 22.21
N GLU A 1036 54.24 -42.51 23.24
CA GLU A 1036 53.51 -41.85 24.33
C GLU A 1036 54.09 -40.51 24.85
N ASP A 1037 53.24 -39.56 25.26
CA ASP A 1037 53.13 -39.17 26.69
C ASP A 1037 51.98 -38.17 26.94
N SER A 1038 51.69 -37.97 28.22
CA SER A 1038 50.40 -37.81 28.87
C SER A 1038 50.07 -36.40 29.42
N GLY A 1039 48.79 -36.01 29.28
CA GLY A 1039 47.98 -35.20 30.22
C GLY A 1039 48.29 -33.70 30.47
N PRO A 1040 47.47 -32.98 31.26
CA PRO A 1040 46.03 -33.11 31.55
C PRO A 1040 45.23 -31.78 31.32
N PRO A 1041 43.89 -31.77 31.47
CA PRO A 1041 43.04 -30.61 31.16
C PRO A 1041 42.81 -29.70 32.38
N SER A 1042 43.01 -28.39 32.24
CA SER A 1042 42.67 -27.40 33.26
C SER A 1042 41.31 -26.74 33.03
N LYS A 1043 40.46 -26.89 34.05
CA LYS A 1043 39.19 -26.20 34.32
C LYS A 1043 39.32 -24.67 34.33
N ARG A 1044 38.12 -24.03 34.33
CA ARG A 1044 37.76 -22.66 34.80
C ARG A 1044 37.91 -21.56 33.72
N LEU A 1045 37.04 -20.55 33.60
CA LEU A 1045 36.19 -19.88 34.59
C LEU A 1045 35.01 -19.17 33.90
N ARG A 1046 33.86 -19.16 34.60
CA ARG A 1046 32.77 -18.18 34.43
C ARG A 1046 33.23 -16.80 34.92
N SER A 1047 32.92 -15.75 34.17
CA SER A 1047 32.74 -14.37 34.69
C SER A 1047 31.68 -13.69 33.81
N LYS A 1048 30.43 -13.53 34.25
CA LYS A 1048 29.92 -12.38 35.01
C LYS A 1048 30.58 -11.04 34.62
N ALA A 1049 29.86 -10.25 33.84
CA ALA A 1049 29.96 -8.79 33.86
C ALA A 1049 28.54 -8.20 34.02
N LYS A 1050 28.37 -7.41 35.07
CA LYS A 1050 27.18 -6.62 35.42
C LYS A 1050 27.44 -5.18 34.98
N ARG A 1051 26.47 -4.61 34.26
CA ARG A 1051 25.85 -3.27 34.38
C ARG A 1051 26.69 -1.97 34.50
N ARG A 1052 26.15 -0.98 33.74
CA ARG A 1052 26.12 0.50 33.94
C ARG A 1052 27.42 1.21 33.56
N ILE A 1053 27.41 2.29 32.79
CA ILE A 1053 26.44 3.40 32.65
C ILE A 1053 25.91 3.50 31.22
#